data_AF-A0A062WXY3-F1
#
_entry.id   AF-A0A062WXY3-F1
#
_cell.length_a   1.000
_cell.length_b   1.000
_cell.length_c   1.000
_cell.angle_alpha   90.00
_cell.angle_beta   90.00
_cell.angle_gamma   90.00
#
_symmetry.space_group_name_H-M   'P 1'
#
loop_
_entity.id
_entity.type
_entity.pdbx_description
1 polymer ?
#
loop_
_entity_poly.entity_id
_entity_poly.type
_entity_poly.pdbx_seq_one_letter_code
_entity_poly.pdbx_strand_id
1 'polypeptide(L)'
;MAVRSPAMYQWAGAALLRASTDPGGLDLPADLDLFGADAAEEGSAWLSAMWRREEIRAAIAQASPALIQQVDTVLTSSGHDVRVVRRTVLSVASYLLRWQRRPTPFGLFAGVALARIDAGAKVRWGRDHRVEARVDAGWLGDVLARLQRCPTLRERLSLVVNGAGLVRGDRFGAPAPTPDGIADELAPIEVSVRHSRPVCAALEATRKPVTFSELRTLLMERFPSAPAQRIDEMLTGLLDQGILLSNLSAPMTCLDALGHACAQLEAVDAHSIPEVSDLVRSMFEIHKEVSATSQVLGSRSAVTEQMHALSEAAEVPMIVDTILECDVHIPDQVAQEARNAVQVLYRLSPYPLGYPAWRDYHSRFRTRYGTGAFVPVMDLISDSGLGVPADYLGSARRRAARQVSERDEKLLALIQRATLSGGGEIVLTDQMIEELAVSDPADVHLPARVEVAVEIRSMSVEALARGRFTVAVTGTPRPGSSMAGRYAHLLPADGRDLIAGTFAAAGTDAIPAQLSFAPRKRRNENVARTQQLLTHVIPVAEYRDGDERLIPLTDLAVSVDDRRFYLAQISTGRYVEPRVAHALEAGVHTPPLARFLAEITTARAAVYKAFHFGAAAQLPYLPRVRYRRTVLSPARWLLAAGELPGRGASTAEWDAALEAWCSRWWVPGHVAMVEHDRRQPVDLGHPLHRLLLRTRLERADRLELRETSTLEDVAWLGRAHEVLIPMVLDPQPATDPGPGISTRRVVAVDAGHLPGESTVVSAHLYGHPARVEELLTQHLPHMIDAFGVHRPRWWFRRNREMRRPEIDQYLAVYLWLSEPSAYGPAAACLARWADDLRRQHLLAHVSLTTYDPQSGRYGHSPALDHVQDVFAADSACAIAQISASIRAGVHPQALAAASLVDLAVSYAGSPQDGLDWLIRELRQEHGRLDPALRQQTLELADPHGSWTRLQSLPGGRDVLAAWGTRASALAAYRDALADQRDPMPVLRSLLHLHHNRAVGVDPAVERATGRLARACALRHTAHRTET
;
A
#
# COMPACT_ATOMS: atom_id res chain seq x y z
N MET A 1 -31.98 -1.01 19.10
CA MET A 1 -30.60 -0.76 18.65
C MET A 1 -30.59 0.57 17.91
N ALA A 2 -29.86 1.58 18.41
CA ALA A 2 -29.68 2.83 17.69
C ALA A 2 -28.98 2.53 16.35
N VAL A 3 -29.56 2.97 15.24
CA VAL A 3 -28.93 2.92 13.92
C VAL A 3 -27.62 3.71 14.04
N ARG A 4 -26.47 3.04 14.06
CA ARG A 4 -25.16 3.71 14.06
C ARG A 4 -25.09 4.58 12.82
N SER A 5 -24.95 5.90 13.00
CA SER A 5 -24.66 6.82 11.90
C SER A 5 -23.40 6.33 11.16
N PRO A 6 -23.39 6.30 9.82
CA PRO A 6 -22.23 5.85 9.06
C PRO A 6 -21.02 6.76 9.37
N ALA A 7 -19.84 6.16 9.52
CA ALA A 7 -18.61 6.90 9.77
C ALA A 7 -18.37 7.94 8.65
N MET A 8 -18.10 9.19 9.02
CA MET A 8 -17.90 10.29 8.08
C MET A 8 -16.51 10.88 8.23
N TYR A 9 -15.95 11.32 7.11
CA TYR A 9 -14.69 12.07 7.10
C TYR A 9 -14.94 13.53 7.44
N GLN A 10 -14.06 14.12 8.25
CA GLN A 10 -14.02 15.54 8.57
C GLN A 10 -12.71 16.15 8.07
N TRP A 11 -12.76 17.40 7.60
CA TRP A 11 -11.58 18.17 7.21
C TRP A 11 -11.13 19.09 8.35
N ALA A 12 -9.84 19.43 8.41
CA ALA A 12 -9.25 20.22 9.48
C ALA A 12 -9.40 21.75 9.30
N GLY A 13 -10.41 22.21 8.56
CA GLY A 13 -10.61 23.65 8.26
C GLY A 13 -9.56 24.29 7.32
N ALA A 14 -8.57 23.53 6.86
CA ALA A 14 -7.51 23.99 5.97
C ALA A 14 -7.27 23.01 4.82
N ALA A 15 -6.84 23.55 3.69
CA ALA A 15 -6.39 22.84 2.51
C ALA A 15 -5.07 23.42 1.98
N LEU A 16 -4.30 22.62 1.24
CA LEU A 16 -3.15 23.13 0.51
C LEU A 16 -3.59 23.56 -0.90
N LEU A 17 -3.44 24.84 -1.22
CA LEU A 17 -3.58 25.35 -2.57
C LEU A 17 -2.28 25.14 -3.34
N ARG A 18 -2.40 24.61 -4.55
CA ARG A 18 -1.37 24.63 -5.59
C ARG A 18 -1.88 25.50 -6.73
N ALA A 19 -1.09 26.45 -7.19
CA ALA A 19 -1.52 27.30 -8.29
C ALA A 19 -0.34 27.82 -9.11
N SER A 20 -0.66 28.14 -10.37
CA SER A 20 0.25 28.80 -11.29
C SER A 20 0.61 30.22 -10.81
N THR A 21 1.87 30.61 -11.02
CA THR A 21 2.42 31.95 -10.79
C THR A 21 2.42 32.81 -12.07
N ASP A 22 1.68 32.42 -13.10
CA ASP A 22 1.65 33.04 -14.43
C ASP A 22 1.67 34.60 -14.37
N PRO A 23 2.70 35.26 -14.91
CA PRO A 23 2.80 36.72 -14.92
C PRO A 23 1.82 37.40 -15.89
N GLY A 24 1.13 36.63 -16.74
CA GLY A 24 0.26 37.11 -17.80
C GLY A 24 1.01 37.37 -19.12
N GLY A 25 0.23 37.50 -20.21
CA GLY A 25 0.75 37.77 -21.55
C GLY A 25 1.62 36.64 -22.12
N LEU A 26 1.36 35.39 -21.72
CA LEU A 26 2.08 34.21 -22.19
C LEU A 26 1.40 33.50 -23.38
N ASP A 27 0.36 34.12 -23.94
CA ASP A 27 -0.41 33.52 -25.02
C ASP A 27 0.45 33.32 -26.27
N LEU A 28 0.28 32.16 -26.89
CA LEU A 28 1.00 31.84 -28.10
C LEU A 28 0.38 32.59 -29.30
N PRO A 29 1.19 33.07 -30.25
CA PRO A 29 0.70 33.70 -31.47
C PRO A 29 -0.01 32.68 -32.37
N ALA A 30 -1.21 33.02 -32.83
CA ALA A 30 -1.99 32.18 -33.75
C ALA A 30 -1.45 32.21 -35.19
N ASP A 31 -0.73 33.27 -35.54
CA ASP A 31 -0.20 33.60 -36.86
C ASP A 31 1.25 33.13 -37.08
N LEU A 32 1.92 32.55 -36.08
CA LEU A 32 3.30 32.07 -36.21
C LEU A 32 3.37 30.82 -37.10
N ASP A 33 3.91 30.95 -38.32
CA ASP A 33 4.04 29.86 -39.28
C ASP A 33 5.45 29.22 -39.22
N LEU A 34 5.53 28.08 -38.54
CA LEU A 34 6.78 27.33 -38.43
C LEU A 34 7.06 26.38 -39.61
N PHE A 35 6.27 26.44 -40.69
CA PHE A 35 6.41 25.62 -41.90
C PHE A 35 6.56 26.41 -43.20
N GLY A 36 6.30 27.72 -43.17
CA GLY A 36 6.51 28.64 -44.29
C GLY A 36 7.98 28.85 -44.66
N ALA A 37 8.20 29.61 -45.73
CA ALA A 37 9.55 29.95 -46.21
C ALA A 37 10.36 30.74 -45.17
N ASP A 38 9.68 31.56 -44.36
CA ASP A 38 10.28 32.46 -43.37
C ASP A 38 10.25 31.88 -41.94
N ALA A 39 9.94 30.58 -41.78
CA ALA A 39 9.74 29.93 -40.49
C ALA A 39 10.92 30.08 -39.50
N ALA A 40 12.16 30.09 -40.00
CA ALA A 40 13.33 30.32 -39.17
C ALA A 40 13.41 31.76 -38.65
N GLU A 41 13.05 32.75 -39.47
CA GLU A 41 13.06 34.16 -39.10
C GLU A 41 11.92 34.48 -38.12
N GLU A 42 10.69 34.05 -38.43
CA GLU A 42 9.53 34.24 -37.56
C GLU A 42 9.72 33.55 -36.20
N GLY A 43 10.19 32.30 -36.20
CA GLY A 43 10.46 31.56 -34.97
C GLY A 43 11.55 32.22 -34.11
N SER A 44 12.61 32.74 -34.74
CA SER A 44 13.70 33.44 -34.03
C SER A 44 13.24 34.79 -33.49
N ALA A 45 12.42 35.53 -34.24
CA ALA A 45 11.82 36.79 -33.79
C ALA A 45 10.92 36.58 -32.57
N TRP A 46 10.08 35.54 -32.59
CA TRP A 46 9.24 35.17 -31.44
C TRP A 46 10.09 34.77 -30.22
N LEU A 47 11.11 33.93 -30.41
CA LEU A 47 12.05 33.58 -29.33
C LEU A 47 12.71 34.82 -28.74
N SER A 48 13.17 35.75 -29.58
CA SER A 48 13.78 37.02 -29.14
C SER A 48 12.82 37.86 -28.30
N ALA A 49 11.55 37.96 -28.71
CA ALA A 49 10.53 38.69 -27.97
C ALA A 49 10.28 38.07 -26.58
N MET A 50 10.20 36.73 -26.50
CA MET A 50 10.07 36.03 -25.22
C MET A 50 11.32 36.19 -24.35
N TRP A 51 12.51 36.20 -24.95
CA TRP A 51 13.79 36.33 -24.22
C TRP A 51 14.04 37.71 -23.64
N ARG A 52 13.37 38.74 -24.13
CA ARG A 52 13.41 40.10 -23.52
C ARG A 52 12.65 40.17 -22.20
N ARG A 53 11.83 39.17 -21.88
CA ARG A 53 11.10 39.07 -20.60
C ARG A 53 11.94 38.31 -19.60
N GLU A 54 12.54 39.03 -18.66
CA GLU A 54 13.44 38.46 -17.66
C GLU A 54 12.76 37.39 -16.80
N GLU A 55 11.46 37.53 -16.52
CA GLU A 55 10.70 36.52 -15.77
C GLU A 55 10.61 35.18 -16.52
N ILE A 56 10.51 35.19 -17.85
CA ILE A 56 10.50 33.97 -18.68
C ILE A 56 11.87 33.33 -18.66
N ARG A 57 12.91 34.13 -18.89
CA ARG A 57 14.31 33.66 -18.89
C ARG A 57 14.68 33.04 -17.54
N ALA A 58 14.35 33.72 -16.43
CA ALA A 58 14.65 33.24 -15.08
C ALA A 58 13.93 31.93 -14.73
N ALA A 59 12.64 31.80 -15.06
CA ALA A 59 11.88 30.57 -14.78
C ALA A 59 12.38 29.38 -15.62
N ILE A 60 12.68 29.59 -16.90
CA ILE A 60 13.23 28.55 -17.76
C ILE A 60 14.66 28.18 -17.33
N ALA A 61 15.50 29.15 -16.96
CA ALA A 61 16.85 28.89 -16.48
C ALA A 61 16.86 28.00 -15.23
N GLN A 62 15.92 28.22 -14.31
CA GLN A 62 15.76 27.41 -13.11
C GLN A 62 15.26 25.98 -13.39
N ALA A 63 14.67 25.71 -14.56
CA ALA A 63 14.10 24.42 -14.91
C ALA A 63 14.89 23.63 -15.95
N SER A 64 15.52 24.33 -16.91
CA SER A 64 16.27 23.75 -18.03
C SER A 64 17.32 24.72 -18.55
N PRO A 65 18.52 24.76 -17.93
CA PRO A 65 19.67 25.50 -18.42
C PRO A 65 20.04 25.14 -19.87
N ALA A 66 19.91 23.87 -20.27
CA ALA A 66 20.16 23.47 -21.66
C ALA A 66 19.23 24.17 -22.67
N LEU A 67 17.96 24.42 -22.30
CA LEU A 67 17.05 25.19 -23.16
C LEU A 67 17.48 26.65 -23.26
N ILE A 68 18.06 27.22 -22.18
CA ILE A 68 18.61 28.58 -22.23
C ILE A 68 19.73 28.68 -23.26
N GLN A 69 20.71 27.78 -23.17
CA GLN A 69 21.83 27.73 -24.10
C GLN A 69 21.36 27.52 -25.55
N GLN A 70 20.35 26.67 -25.75
CA GLN A 70 19.79 26.41 -27.07
C GLN A 70 19.13 27.66 -27.67
N VAL A 71 18.38 28.44 -26.87
CA VAL A 71 17.77 29.68 -27.35
C VAL A 71 18.83 30.75 -27.61
N ASP A 72 19.78 30.93 -26.70
CA ASP A 72 20.87 31.89 -26.89
C ASP A 72 21.67 31.57 -28.16
N THR A 73 21.92 30.29 -28.45
CA THR A 73 22.54 29.83 -29.71
C THR A 73 21.69 30.21 -30.93
N VAL A 74 20.37 29.98 -30.88
CA VAL A 74 19.45 30.36 -31.97
C VAL A 74 19.43 31.86 -32.22
N LEU A 75 19.51 32.67 -31.16
CA LEU A 75 19.42 34.14 -31.26
C LEU A 75 20.74 34.81 -31.65
N THR A 76 21.89 34.16 -31.45
CA THR A 76 23.22 34.75 -31.69
C THR A 76 23.85 34.36 -33.02
N SER A 77 23.56 33.18 -33.58
CA SER A 77 24.10 32.77 -34.89
C SER A 77 23.12 33.02 -36.04
N SER A 78 23.61 33.53 -37.16
CA SER A 78 22.86 33.67 -38.41
C SER A 78 22.81 32.35 -39.19
N GLY A 79 21.63 31.95 -39.70
CA GLY A 79 21.48 30.84 -40.65
C GLY A 79 21.18 29.45 -40.07
N HIS A 80 20.43 29.36 -38.97
CA HIS A 80 20.06 28.07 -38.34
C HIS A 80 19.09 27.23 -39.18
N ASP A 81 19.24 25.90 -39.07
CA ASP A 81 18.27 24.93 -39.61
C ASP A 81 16.87 25.20 -39.01
N VAL A 82 15.88 25.40 -39.89
CA VAL A 82 14.45 25.56 -39.54
C VAL A 82 13.98 24.50 -38.53
N ARG A 83 14.50 23.27 -38.61
CA ARG A 83 14.17 22.19 -37.68
C ARG A 83 14.64 22.47 -36.25
N VAL A 84 15.82 23.07 -36.09
CA VAL A 84 16.36 23.46 -34.78
C VAL A 84 15.53 24.57 -34.19
N VAL A 85 15.25 25.63 -34.97
CA VAL A 85 14.39 26.75 -34.54
C VAL A 85 13.02 26.25 -34.12
N ARG A 86 12.35 25.44 -34.96
CA ARG A 86 11.03 24.86 -34.67
C ARG A 86 11.05 24.05 -33.37
N ARG A 87 12.05 23.19 -33.16
CA ARG A 87 12.18 22.40 -31.93
C ARG A 87 12.34 23.29 -30.71
N THR A 88 13.15 24.34 -30.81
CA THR A 88 13.36 25.31 -29.73
C THR A 88 12.07 26.06 -29.40
N VAL A 89 11.35 26.56 -30.41
CA VAL A 89 10.04 27.23 -30.26
C VAL A 89 9.05 26.33 -29.54
N LEU A 90 8.90 25.08 -29.96
CA LEU A 90 7.96 24.12 -29.34
C LEU A 90 8.34 23.79 -27.88
N SER A 91 9.63 23.76 -27.55
CA SER A 91 10.10 23.57 -26.18
C SER A 91 9.73 24.77 -25.30
N VAL A 92 10.00 26.00 -25.74
CA VAL A 92 9.63 27.22 -25.02
C VAL A 92 8.11 27.31 -24.87
N ALA A 93 7.35 27.10 -25.94
CA ALA A 93 5.88 27.08 -25.92
C ALA A 93 5.34 26.05 -24.93
N SER A 94 5.97 24.86 -24.82
CA SER A 94 5.58 23.86 -23.82
C SER A 94 5.77 24.32 -22.38
N TYR A 95 6.82 25.11 -22.10
CA TYR A 95 7.03 25.73 -20.78
C TYR A 95 6.03 26.85 -20.50
N LEU A 96 5.70 27.69 -21.50
CA LEU A 96 4.68 28.74 -21.34
C LEU A 96 3.31 28.13 -21.07
N LEU A 97 2.90 27.11 -21.82
CA LEU A 97 1.64 26.39 -21.59
C LEU A 97 1.62 25.69 -20.24
N ARG A 98 2.75 25.10 -19.82
CA ARG A 98 2.88 24.57 -18.46
C ARG A 98 2.59 25.67 -17.44
N TRP A 99 3.21 26.84 -17.60
CA TRP A 99 3.04 27.96 -16.69
C TRP A 99 1.57 28.37 -16.58
N GLN A 100 0.91 28.59 -17.71
CA GLN A 100 -0.49 29.01 -17.73
C GLN A 100 -1.45 27.96 -17.17
N ARG A 101 -1.21 26.67 -17.45
CA ARG A 101 -2.25 25.63 -17.35
C ARG A 101 -1.97 24.51 -16.34
N ARG A 102 -0.77 24.42 -15.75
CA ARG A 102 -0.42 23.31 -14.85
C ARG A 102 -0.09 23.81 -13.44
N PRO A 103 -0.92 23.50 -12.43
CA PRO A 103 -0.72 23.96 -11.06
C PRO A 103 0.30 23.15 -10.25
N THR A 104 0.87 22.06 -10.80
CA THR A 104 1.83 21.22 -10.07
C THR A 104 3.10 22.03 -9.72
N PRO A 105 3.43 22.21 -8.42
CA PRO A 105 4.55 23.04 -8.00
C PRO A 105 5.86 22.61 -8.66
N PHE A 106 6.57 23.58 -9.25
CA PHE A 106 7.82 23.34 -9.97
C PHE A 106 8.56 24.66 -10.18
N GLY A 107 9.60 24.89 -9.37
CA GLY A 107 10.39 26.10 -9.46
C GLY A 107 9.51 27.33 -9.38
N LEU A 108 9.70 28.22 -10.35
CA LEU A 108 8.98 29.50 -10.45
C LEU A 108 7.65 29.42 -11.21
N PHE A 109 7.26 28.26 -11.76
CA PHE A 109 6.06 28.12 -12.61
C PHE A 109 4.76 27.96 -11.81
N ALA A 110 4.85 27.35 -10.63
CA ALA A 110 3.72 27.10 -9.76
C ALA A 110 4.22 26.94 -8.32
N GLY A 111 3.40 27.38 -7.38
CA GLY A 111 3.73 27.38 -5.95
C GLY A 111 2.60 26.80 -5.10
N VAL A 112 2.77 26.94 -3.79
CA VAL A 112 1.80 26.50 -2.78
C VAL A 112 1.41 27.63 -1.83
N ALA A 113 0.20 27.55 -1.29
CA ALA A 113 -0.26 28.39 -0.18
C ALA A 113 -1.29 27.65 0.67
N LEU A 114 -1.58 28.21 1.85
CA LEU A 114 -2.70 27.80 2.67
C LEU A 114 -4.01 28.32 2.04
N ALA A 115 -4.98 27.44 1.83
CA ALA A 115 -6.37 27.83 1.57
C ALA A 115 -7.22 27.52 2.81
N ARG A 116 -7.98 28.50 3.29
CA ARG A 116 -8.90 28.32 4.41
C ARG A 116 -10.23 27.77 3.89
N ILE A 117 -10.81 26.82 4.61
CA ILE A 117 -12.17 26.32 4.33
C ILE A 117 -13.11 26.97 5.34
N ASP A 118 -14.03 27.80 4.86
CA ASP A 118 -14.97 28.57 5.69
C ASP A 118 -16.35 28.70 5.03
N ALA A 119 -17.23 29.56 5.56
CA ALA A 119 -18.58 29.72 5.02
C ALA A 119 -18.64 30.54 3.71
N GLY A 120 -17.54 31.19 3.30
CA GLY A 120 -17.50 32.14 2.21
C GLY A 120 -16.52 31.75 1.11
N ALA A 121 -16.46 32.57 0.05
CA ALA A 121 -15.40 32.50 -0.94
C ALA A 121 -14.65 33.83 -0.96
N LYS A 122 -13.32 33.79 -0.98
CA LYS A 122 -12.46 34.97 -1.07
C LYS A 122 -11.23 34.62 -1.89
N VAL A 123 -10.81 35.54 -2.76
CA VAL A 123 -9.55 35.42 -3.50
C VAL A 123 -8.88 36.78 -3.51
N ARG A 124 -7.64 36.84 -3.01
CA ARG A 124 -6.74 37.98 -3.17
C ARG A 124 -5.37 37.47 -3.57
N TRP A 125 -4.81 38.05 -4.63
CA TRP A 125 -3.45 37.78 -5.10
C TRP A 125 -2.61 39.03 -4.93
N GLY A 126 -1.40 38.88 -4.42
CA GLY A 126 -0.33 39.84 -4.60
C GLY A 126 0.74 39.30 -5.54
N ARG A 127 1.82 40.06 -5.67
CA ARG A 127 2.89 39.82 -6.66
C ARG A 127 4.19 39.33 -6.02
N ASP A 128 4.31 39.45 -4.70
CA ASP A 128 5.53 39.18 -3.95
C ASP A 128 5.61 37.72 -3.52
N HIS A 129 5.52 36.81 -4.50
CA HIS A 129 5.73 35.39 -4.26
C HIS A 129 7.13 35.16 -3.68
N ARG A 130 7.24 34.30 -2.67
CA ARG A 130 8.52 33.98 -2.03
C ARG A 130 9.00 32.63 -2.51
N VAL A 131 10.29 32.38 -2.37
CA VAL A 131 10.91 31.15 -2.82
C VAL A 131 11.80 30.58 -1.72
N GLU A 132 11.73 29.27 -1.53
CA GLU A 132 12.65 28.53 -0.67
C GLU A 132 13.57 27.71 -1.55
N ALA A 133 14.88 27.93 -1.40
CA ALA A 133 15.90 27.28 -2.19
C ALA A 133 16.60 26.19 -1.36
N ARG A 134 16.83 25.04 -1.97
CA ARG A 134 17.56 23.91 -1.37
C ARG A 134 18.49 23.31 -2.41
N VAL A 135 19.52 22.61 -2.00
CA VAL A 135 20.41 21.92 -2.95
C VAL A 135 19.74 20.69 -3.56
N ASP A 136 20.07 20.37 -4.81
CA ASP A 136 19.64 19.14 -5.47
C ASP A 136 20.33 17.92 -4.84
N ALA A 137 19.56 16.85 -4.62
CA ALA A 137 20.07 15.64 -4.00
C ALA A 137 21.12 14.89 -4.84
N GLY A 138 21.08 15.01 -6.18
CA GLY A 138 22.10 14.45 -7.08
C GLY A 138 23.44 15.17 -6.92
N TRP A 139 23.40 16.51 -6.90
CA TRP A 139 24.59 17.34 -6.63
C TRP A 139 25.17 17.05 -5.24
N LEU A 140 24.32 17.07 -4.20
CA LEU A 140 24.77 16.82 -2.83
C LEU A 140 25.35 15.41 -2.69
N GLY A 141 24.70 14.39 -3.26
CA GLY A 141 25.18 13.01 -3.23
C GLY A 141 26.61 12.87 -3.79
N ASP A 142 26.91 13.46 -4.94
CA ASP A 142 28.24 13.42 -5.55
C ASP A 142 29.31 14.09 -4.67
N VAL A 143 28.99 15.26 -4.11
CA VAL A 143 29.89 15.98 -3.19
C VAL A 143 30.16 15.17 -1.92
N LEU A 144 29.13 14.59 -1.30
CA LEU A 144 29.28 13.74 -0.11
C LEU A 144 30.09 12.47 -0.42
N ALA A 145 29.87 11.85 -1.57
CA ALA A 145 30.62 10.67 -2.00
C ALA A 145 32.11 10.98 -2.15
N ARG A 146 32.47 12.16 -2.69
CA ARG A 146 33.87 12.63 -2.75
C ARG A 146 34.49 12.82 -1.38
N LEU A 147 33.76 13.42 -0.44
CA LEU A 147 34.21 13.56 0.95
C LEU A 147 34.44 12.20 1.62
N GLN A 148 33.50 11.27 1.47
CA GLN A 148 33.59 9.92 2.06
C GLN A 148 34.75 9.09 1.51
N ARG A 149 35.26 9.40 0.31
CA ARG A 149 36.47 8.76 -0.25
C ARG A 149 37.76 9.18 0.44
N CYS A 150 37.80 10.32 1.16
CA CYS A 150 38.97 10.76 1.91
C CYS A 150 39.19 9.87 3.15
N PRO A 151 40.30 9.11 3.24
CA PRO A 151 40.55 8.23 4.38
C PRO A 151 40.65 9.00 5.71
N THR A 152 41.39 10.12 5.71
CA THR A 152 41.61 10.96 6.90
C THR A 152 40.31 11.50 7.48
N LEU A 153 39.35 11.89 6.63
CA LEU A 153 38.02 12.32 7.07
C LEU A 153 37.20 11.13 7.57
N ARG A 154 37.23 10.01 6.83
CA ARG A 154 36.45 8.81 7.16
C ARG A 154 36.74 8.29 8.55
N GLU A 155 38.00 8.30 8.99
CA GLU A 155 38.43 7.92 10.35
C GLU A 155 37.65 8.64 11.47
N ARG A 156 37.17 9.85 11.20
CA ARG A 156 36.43 10.71 12.14
C ARG A 156 34.91 10.59 12.03
N LEU A 157 34.38 9.93 11.00
CA LEU A 157 32.94 9.81 10.78
C LEU A 157 32.33 8.70 11.64
N SER A 158 31.12 8.97 12.15
CA SER A 158 30.32 7.98 12.88
C SER A 158 29.55 7.09 11.91
N LEU A 159 29.53 5.79 12.20
CA LEU A 159 28.89 4.75 11.42
C LEU A 159 27.80 4.04 12.21
N VAL A 160 26.74 3.64 11.53
CA VAL A 160 25.75 2.68 12.02
C VAL A 160 25.49 1.60 10.99
N VAL A 161 25.07 0.41 11.43
CA VAL A 161 24.59 -0.64 10.53
C VAL A 161 23.28 -0.23 9.87
N ASN A 162 23.11 -0.58 8.60
CA ASN A 162 21.84 -0.43 7.90
C ASN A 162 20.77 -1.34 8.56
N GLY A 163 19.87 -0.74 9.34
CA GLY A 163 18.83 -1.43 10.09
C GLY A 163 17.79 -2.18 9.25
N ALA A 164 17.81 -2.01 7.92
CA ALA A 164 16.97 -2.76 6.99
C ALA A 164 17.64 -4.04 6.44
N GLY A 165 18.85 -4.37 6.90
CA GLY A 165 19.56 -5.58 6.49
C GLY A 165 19.15 -6.85 7.24
N LEU A 166 19.39 -8.00 6.61
CA LEU A 166 19.02 -9.33 7.12
C LEU A 166 20.10 -10.36 6.78
N VAL A 167 20.33 -11.31 7.69
CA VAL A 167 21.25 -12.44 7.46
C VAL A 167 20.51 -13.56 6.74
N ARG A 168 21.05 -14.01 5.60
CA ARG A 168 20.57 -15.17 4.82
C ARG A 168 21.72 -16.16 4.60
N GLY A 169 21.66 -17.31 5.26
CA GLY A 169 22.74 -18.29 5.21
C GLY A 169 24.06 -17.68 5.72
N ASP A 170 25.09 -17.71 4.89
CA ASP A 170 26.41 -17.12 5.20
C ASP A 170 26.59 -15.68 4.65
N ARG A 171 25.49 -14.99 4.33
CA ARG A 171 25.51 -13.63 3.77
C ARG A 171 24.63 -12.65 4.55
N PHE A 172 25.03 -11.39 4.54
CA PHE A 172 24.22 -10.26 5.01
C PHE A 172 23.75 -9.46 3.79
N GLY A 173 22.44 -9.32 3.62
CA GLY A 173 21.83 -8.55 2.54
C GLY A 173 21.15 -7.29 3.09
N ALA A 174 21.29 -6.16 2.42
CA ALA A 174 20.64 -4.89 2.77
C ALA A 174 20.15 -4.16 1.51
N PRO A 175 19.17 -3.24 1.64
CA PRO A 175 18.78 -2.39 0.51
C PRO A 175 20.01 -1.68 -0.07
N ALA A 176 20.13 -1.71 -1.40
CA ALA A 176 21.27 -1.08 -2.06
C ALA A 176 21.25 0.44 -1.82
N PRO A 177 22.43 1.07 -1.70
CA PRO A 177 22.51 2.52 -1.67
C PRO A 177 22.02 3.08 -3.00
N THR A 178 21.45 4.28 -2.93
CA THR A 178 21.02 4.99 -4.12
C THR A 178 22.26 5.46 -4.89
N PRO A 179 22.41 5.14 -6.19
CA PRO A 179 23.58 5.52 -6.96
C PRO A 179 23.85 7.03 -6.96
N ASP A 180 25.13 7.42 -6.89
CA ASP A 180 25.57 8.82 -7.00
C ASP A 180 25.70 9.25 -8.47
N GLY A 181 25.15 10.42 -8.81
CA GLY A 181 25.42 11.12 -10.08
C GLY A 181 24.81 10.54 -11.38
N ILE A 182 24.45 11.45 -12.30
CA ILE A 182 24.14 11.42 -13.76
C ILE A 182 23.32 10.25 -14.37
N ALA A 183 23.42 9.02 -13.91
CA ALA A 183 22.67 7.90 -14.47
C ALA A 183 21.20 7.94 -14.02
N ASP A 184 20.27 7.73 -14.96
CA ASP A 184 18.82 7.66 -14.71
C ASP A 184 18.42 6.32 -14.03
N GLU A 185 19.36 5.69 -13.34
CA GLU A 185 19.31 4.33 -12.81
C GLU A 185 18.55 4.25 -11.47
N LEU A 186 17.92 3.10 -11.27
CA LEU A 186 17.27 2.76 -10.01
C LEU A 186 18.20 1.88 -9.20
N ALA A 187 18.35 2.18 -7.91
CA ALA A 187 19.08 1.37 -6.96
C ALA A 187 18.65 -0.11 -7.07
N PRO A 188 19.59 -1.06 -7.12
CA PRO A 188 19.26 -2.49 -6.99
C PRO A 188 18.39 -2.74 -5.76
N ILE A 189 17.62 -3.83 -5.78
CA ILE A 189 16.73 -4.14 -4.64
C ILE A 189 17.57 -4.45 -3.39
N GLU A 190 18.70 -5.12 -3.58
CA GLU A 190 19.56 -5.58 -2.50
C GLU A 190 21.02 -5.64 -2.96
N VAL A 191 21.93 -5.37 -2.02
CA VAL A 191 23.35 -5.74 -2.06
C VAL A 191 23.63 -6.77 -0.98
N SER A 192 24.59 -7.65 -1.22
CA SER A 192 24.87 -8.76 -0.32
C SER A 192 26.36 -9.02 -0.18
N VAL A 193 26.84 -9.16 1.06
CA VAL A 193 28.23 -9.52 1.39
C VAL A 193 28.30 -10.80 2.20
N ARG A 194 29.46 -11.45 2.20
CA ARG A 194 29.69 -12.62 3.06
C ARG A 194 29.68 -12.19 4.53
N HIS A 195 28.85 -12.84 5.33
CA HIS A 195 28.71 -12.65 6.77
C HIS A 195 29.83 -13.37 7.53
N SER A 196 31.07 -12.97 7.25
CA SER A 196 32.27 -13.51 7.90
C SER A 196 32.40 -13.02 9.35
N ARG A 197 33.27 -13.65 10.17
CA ARG A 197 33.46 -13.26 11.58
C ARG A 197 33.82 -11.78 11.76
N PRO A 198 34.74 -11.17 10.97
CA PRO A 198 35.02 -9.74 11.06
C PRO A 198 33.83 -8.85 10.65
N VAL A 199 33.08 -9.24 9.61
CA VAL A 199 31.87 -8.50 9.20
C VAL A 199 30.81 -8.56 10.30
N CYS A 200 30.52 -9.74 10.87
CA CYS A 200 29.57 -9.89 11.98
C CYS A 200 29.95 -8.99 13.17
N ALA A 201 31.23 -8.99 13.56
CA ALA A 201 31.74 -8.13 14.62
C ALA A 201 31.53 -6.63 14.31
N ALA A 202 31.74 -6.22 13.05
CA ALA A 202 31.51 -4.85 12.62
C ALA A 202 30.02 -4.46 12.70
N LEU A 203 29.13 -5.32 12.22
CA LEU A 203 27.67 -5.10 12.26
C LEU A 203 27.13 -5.07 13.69
N GLU A 204 27.66 -5.89 14.60
CA GLU A 204 27.31 -5.89 16.02
C GLU A 204 27.72 -4.59 16.71
N ALA A 205 28.97 -4.14 16.50
CA ALA A 205 29.50 -2.92 17.09
C ALA A 205 28.77 -1.66 16.62
N THR A 206 28.36 -1.63 15.35
CA THR A 206 27.68 -0.49 14.72
C THR A 206 26.16 -0.49 14.89
N ARG A 207 25.60 -1.31 15.79
CA ARG A 207 24.18 -1.17 16.20
C ARG A 207 23.89 0.15 16.89
N LYS A 208 24.92 0.78 17.44
CA LYS A 208 24.93 2.16 17.93
C LYS A 208 25.98 2.94 17.13
N PRO A 209 25.90 4.28 17.08
CA PRO A 209 26.94 5.08 16.45
C PRO A 209 28.33 4.79 17.03
N VAL A 210 29.29 4.48 16.16
CA VAL A 210 30.71 4.28 16.48
C VAL A 210 31.55 4.92 15.38
N THR A 211 32.64 5.59 15.71
CA THR A 211 33.51 6.18 14.68
C THR A 211 34.25 5.11 13.87
N PHE A 212 34.63 5.42 12.63
CA PHE A 212 35.39 4.48 11.80
C PHE A 212 36.69 4.04 12.50
N SER A 213 37.42 4.98 13.12
CA SER A 213 38.68 4.71 13.83
C SER A 213 38.51 3.80 15.05
N GLU A 214 37.48 4.01 15.87
CA GLU A 214 37.14 3.14 16.99
C GLU A 214 36.77 1.73 16.52
N LEU A 215 35.95 1.64 15.47
CA LEU A 215 35.54 0.37 14.88
C LEU A 215 36.73 -0.41 14.32
N ARG A 216 37.63 0.29 13.62
CA ARG A 216 38.88 -0.28 13.10
C ARG A 216 39.74 -0.83 14.23
N THR A 217 39.93 -0.05 15.29
CA THR A 217 40.73 -0.45 16.47
C THR A 217 40.13 -1.71 17.12
N LEU A 218 38.82 -1.72 17.34
CA LEU A 218 38.10 -2.88 17.89
C LEU A 218 38.30 -4.13 17.05
N LEU A 219 38.25 -4.01 15.72
CA LEU A 219 38.45 -5.16 14.83
C LEU A 219 39.91 -5.62 14.80
N MET A 220 40.88 -4.71 14.85
CA MET A 220 42.30 -5.06 14.93
C MET A 220 42.62 -5.83 16.22
N GLU A 221 42.04 -5.42 17.35
CA GLU A 221 42.18 -6.12 18.63
C GLU A 221 41.52 -7.50 18.63
N ARG A 222 40.31 -7.62 18.06
CA ARG A 222 39.56 -8.89 18.00
C ARG A 222 40.13 -9.88 16.97
N PHE A 223 40.83 -9.38 15.94
CA PHE A 223 41.40 -10.18 14.85
C PHE A 223 42.87 -9.83 14.58
N PRO A 224 43.80 -10.10 15.53
CA PRO A 224 45.20 -9.65 15.45
C PRO A 224 46.01 -10.28 14.31
N SER A 225 45.52 -11.37 13.71
CA SER A 225 46.13 -12.01 12.54
C SER A 225 45.73 -11.38 11.20
N ALA A 226 44.74 -10.48 11.19
CA ALA A 226 44.31 -9.77 9.99
C ALA A 226 45.18 -8.52 9.77
N PRO A 227 45.75 -8.31 8.57
CA PRO A 227 46.44 -7.07 8.23
C PRO A 227 45.49 -5.87 8.33
N ALA A 228 45.95 -4.76 8.92
CA ALA A 228 45.14 -3.55 9.09
C ALA A 228 44.53 -3.06 7.77
N GLN A 229 45.31 -3.08 6.68
CA GLN A 229 44.82 -2.73 5.34
C GLN A 229 43.59 -3.54 4.91
N ARG A 230 43.51 -4.84 5.23
CA ARG A 230 42.34 -5.65 4.87
C ARG A 230 41.11 -5.30 5.70
N ILE A 231 41.29 -4.90 6.95
CA ILE A 231 40.19 -4.38 7.78
C ILE A 231 39.69 -3.07 7.20
N ASP A 232 40.61 -2.19 6.79
CA ASP A 232 40.29 -0.89 6.18
C ASP A 232 39.53 -1.05 4.85
N GLU A 233 40.01 -1.93 3.97
CA GLU A 233 39.33 -2.30 2.71
C GLU A 233 37.94 -2.90 2.97
N MET A 234 37.81 -3.76 3.98
CA MET A 234 36.52 -4.35 4.35
C MET A 234 35.54 -3.28 4.86
N LEU A 235 35.94 -2.45 5.82
CA LEU A 235 35.07 -1.40 6.38
C LEU A 235 34.67 -0.38 5.32
N THR A 236 35.61 -0.01 4.45
CA THR A 236 35.35 0.86 3.29
C THR A 236 34.33 0.23 2.36
N GLY A 237 34.51 -1.04 2.00
CA GLY A 237 33.54 -1.76 1.15
C GLY A 237 32.16 -1.88 1.78
N LEU A 238 32.05 -2.05 3.10
CA LEU A 238 30.75 -2.06 3.80
C LEU A 238 30.08 -0.68 3.77
N LEU A 239 30.84 0.40 3.86
CA LEU A 239 30.34 1.77 3.75
C LEU A 239 29.89 2.09 2.32
N ASP A 240 30.73 1.81 1.32
CA ASP A 240 30.47 2.07 -0.10
C ASP A 240 29.23 1.30 -0.61
N GLN A 241 29.00 0.10 -0.07
CA GLN A 241 27.82 -0.71 -0.37
C GLN A 241 26.60 -0.36 0.51
N GLY A 242 26.64 0.69 1.34
CA GLY A 242 25.50 1.10 2.18
C GLY A 242 25.07 0.05 3.22
N ILE A 243 25.96 -0.88 3.58
CA ILE A 243 25.76 -1.82 4.69
C ILE A 243 26.06 -1.13 6.02
N LEU A 244 27.09 -0.29 6.04
CA LEU A 244 27.28 0.73 7.05
C LEU A 244 26.85 2.08 6.48
N LEU A 245 26.22 2.90 7.31
CA LEU A 245 25.73 4.22 6.98
C LEU A 245 26.51 5.25 7.80
N SER A 246 26.94 6.33 7.16
CA SER A 246 27.66 7.42 7.82
C SER A 246 26.71 8.55 8.24
N ASN A 247 27.04 9.20 9.35
CA ASN A 247 26.40 10.43 9.85
C ASN A 247 26.37 11.60 8.85
N LEU A 248 27.24 11.59 7.83
CA LEU A 248 27.28 12.62 6.80
C LEU A 248 25.97 12.69 5.98
N SER A 249 25.28 11.56 5.83
CA SER A 249 24.00 11.51 5.11
C SER A 249 22.85 11.98 6.00
N ALA A 250 22.19 13.07 5.59
CA ALA A 250 21.05 13.62 6.31
C ALA A 250 19.80 12.71 6.19
N PRO A 251 19.09 12.41 7.30
CA PRO A 251 17.84 11.66 7.24
C PRO A 251 16.79 12.38 6.38
N MET A 252 15.81 11.66 5.79
CA MET A 252 14.80 12.27 4.91
C MET A 252 13.81 13.19 5.64
N THR A 253 13.82 13.18 6.97
CA THR A 253 13.07 14.16 7.78
C THR A 253 13.80 15.51 7.95
N CYS A 254 15.07 15.60 7.55
CA CYS A 254 15.87 16.82 7.63
C CYS A 254 15.78 17.56 6.30
N LEU A 255 15.17 18.75 6.28
CA LEU A 255 14.97 19.54 5.06
C LEU A 255 16.26 20.15 4.52
N ASP A 256 17.09 20.69 5.41
CA ASP A 256 18.40 21.27 5.10
C ASP A 256 19.49 20.19 5.15
N ALA A 257 19.55 19.37 4.11
CA ALA A 257 20.52 18.28 4.02
C ALA A 257 21.97 18.78 3.89
N LEU A 258 22.19 19.94 3.25
CA LEU A 258 23.50 20.55 3.15
C LEU A 258 23.95 21.08 4.51
N GLY A 259 23.09 21.80 5.22
CA GLY A 259 23.39 22.30 6.58
C GLY A 259 23.66 21.16 7.56
N HIS A 260 22.91 20.05 7.48
CA HIS A 260 23.23 18.84 8.24
C HIS A 260 24.65 18.34 7.95
N ALA A 261 25.00 18.17 6.68
CA ALA A 261 26.35 17.72 6.31
C ALA A 261 27.42 18.71 6.80
N CYS A 262 27.17 20.02 6.70
CA CYS A 262 28.08 21.05 7.17
C CYS A 262 28.31 20.95 8.69
N ALA A 263 27.23 20.79 9.47
CA ALA A 263 27.33 20.62 10.93
C ALA A 263 28.12 19.36 11.32
N GLN A 264 27.96 18.25 10.58
CA GLN A 264 28.74 17.02 10.83
C GLN A 264 30.22 17.22 10.48
N LEU A 265 30.53 17.92 9.38
CA LEU A 265 31.90 18.24 8.99
C LEU A 265 32.59 19.17 9.99
N GLU A 266 31.86 20.15 10.53
CA GLU A 266 32.34 21.03 11.58
C GLU A 266 32.62 20.25 12.88
N ALA A 267 31.70 19.37 13.29
CA ALA A 267 31.85 18.57 14.51
C ALA A 267 33.08 17.65 14.51
N VAL A 268 33.53 17.21 13.33
CA VAL A 268 34.73 16.36 13.16
C VAL A 268 35.97 17.16 12.74
N ASP A 269 35.89 18.48 12.79
CA ASP A 269 36.99 19.38 12.43
C ASP A 269 37.52 19.12 11.00
N ALA A 270 36.62 18.87 10.04
CA ALA A 270 37.01 18.45 8.69
C ALA A 270 37.82 19.51 7.92
N HIS A 271 37.69 20.79 8.29
CA HIS A 271 38.42 21.88 7.67
C HIS A 271 39.93 21.85 7.99
N SER A 272 40.35 21.14 9.04
CA SER A 272 41.77 20.93 9.38
C SER A 272 42.43 19.84 8.53
N ILE A 273 41.66 19.10 7.73
CA ILE A 273 42.14 18.00 6.88
C ILE A 273 42.57 18.57 5.52
N PRO A 274 43.87 18.61 5.18
CA PRO A 274 44.36 19.27 3.97
C PRO A 274 43.73 18.74 2.67
N GLU A 275 43.38 17.46 2.62
CA GLU A 275 42.84 16.80 1.42
C GLU A 275 41.41 17.22 1.07
N VAL A 276 40.65 17.75 2.03
CA VAL A 276 39.23 18.14 1.84
C VAL A 276 38.92 19.57 2.28
N SER A 277 39.86 20.28 2.89
CA SER A 277 39.65 21.62 3.48
C SER A 277 39.03 22.61 2.50
N ASP A 278 39.51 22.65 1.25
CA ASP A 278 38.95 23.51 0.20
C ASP A 278 37.50 23.16 -0.13
N LEU A 279 37.20 21.87 -0.28
CA LEU A 279 35.83 21.40 -0.56
C LEU A 279 34.88 21.71 0.59
N VAL A 280 35.30 21.47 1.83
CA VAL A 280 34.53 21.78 3.05
C VAL A 280 34.25 23.28 3.14
N ARG A 281 35.26 24.12 2.90
CA ARG A 281 35.09 25.58 2.87
C ARG A 281 34.12 26.02 1.79
N SER A 282 34.22 25.48 0.57
CA SER A 282 33.27 25.80 -0.50
C SER A 282 31.84 25.35 -0.15
N MET A 283 31.66 24.20 0.51
CA MET A 283 30.34 23.77 0.99
C MET A 283 29.76 24.74 2.02
N PHE A 284 30.57 25.23 2.97
CA PHE A 284 30.13 26.21 3.97
C PHE A 284 29.70 27.53 3.33
N GLU A 285 30.48 28.03 2.36
CA GLU A 285 30.10 29.26 1.64
C GLU A 285 28.83 29.05 0.81
N ILE A 286 28.71 27.94 0.08
CA ILE A 286 27.49 27.61 -0.67
C ILE A 286 26.29 27.51 0.28
N HIS A 287 26.42 26.87 1.43
CA HIS A 287 25.33 26.76 2.41
C HIS A 287 24.88 28.14 2.89
N LYS A 288 25.83 29.03 3.20
CA LYS A 288 25.58 30.41 3.59
C LYS A 288 24.91 31.21 2.47
N GLU A 289 25.39 31.11 1.23
CA GLU A 289 24.84 31.81 0.07
C GLU A 289 23.43 31.32 -0.28
N VAL A 290 23.18 30.01 -0.28
CA VAL A 290 21.85 29.42 -0.51
C VAL A 290 20.87 29.86 0.59
N SER A 291 21.31 29.88 1.85
CA SER A 291 20.49 30.33 2.97
C SER A 291 20.17 31.83 2.88
N ALA A 292 21.12 32.67 2.46
CA ALA A 292 20.94 34.11 2.31
C ALA A 292 20.08 34.49 1.09
N THR A 293 20.12 33.69 0.02
CA THR A 293 19.34 33.91 -1.21
C THR A 293 17.99 33.18 -1.22
N SER A 294 17.73 32.37 -0.19
CA SER A 294 16.39 31.89 0.13
C SER A 294 15.54 33.11 0.50
N GLN A 295 14.36 33.25 -0.12
CA GLN A 295 13.39 34.36 -0.01
C GLN A 295 13.46 35.48 -1.06
N VAL A 296 14.53 35.64 -1.86
CA VAL A 296 14.60 36.71 -2.88
C VAL A 296 14.44 36.16 -4.31
N LEU A 297 13.56 36.77 -5.12
CA LEU A 297 13.50 36.55 -6.57
C LEU A 297 14.64 37.35 -7.24
N GLY A 298 15.83 36.77 -7.35
CA GLY A 298 17.01 37.42 -7.95
C GLY A 298 17.98 36.42 -8.57
N SER A 299 19.01 36.91 -9.28
CA SER A 299 19.98 36.05 -9.99
C SER A 299 20.77 35.17 -9.01
N ARG A 300 20.51 33.87 -9.08
CA ARG A 300 21.25 32.81 -8.37
C ARG A 300 22.41 32.28 -9.22
N SER A 301 22.75 32.97 -10.31
CA SER A 301 23.73 32.48 -11.29
C SER A 301 25.10 32.25 -10.66
N ALA A 302 25.59 33.18 -9.83
CA ALA A 302 26.89 33.07 -9.17
C ALA A 302 26.98 31.81 -8.27
N VAL A 303 25.98 31.59 -7.41
CA VAL A 303 25.93 30.39 -6.55
C VAL A 303 25.84 29.12 -7.40
N THR A 304 25.04 29.15 -8.46
CA THR A 304 24.85 28.02 -9.38
C THR A 304 26.15 27.67 -10.11
N GLU A 305 26.89 28.68 -10.57
CA GLU A 305 28.22 28.53 -11.19
C GLU A 305 29.23 27.95 -10.20
N GLN A 306 29.26 28.44 -8.95
CA GLN A 306 30.10 27.85 -7.89
C GLN A 306 29.73 26.38 -7.64
N MET A 307 28.44 26.04 -7.60
CA MET A 307 27.97 24.67 -7.42
C MET A 307 28.38 23.77 -8.60
N HIS A 308 28.27 24.24 -9.84
CA HIS A 308 28.72 23.50 -11.02
C HIS A 308 30.23 23.31 -11.05
N ALA A 309 31.01 24.30 -10.60
CA ALA A 309 32.45 24.17 -10.46
C ALA A 309 32.85 23.08 -9.44
N LEU A 310 32.00 22.83 -8.44
CA LEU A 310 32.19 21.68 -7.54
C LEU A 310 31.70 20.37 -8.15
N SER A 311 30.52 20.33 -8.77
CA SER A 311 29.97 19.10 -9.35
C SER A 311 28.97 19.37 -10.48
N GLU A 312 29.14 18.65 -11.58
CA GLU A 312 28.22 18.63 -12.73
C GLU A 312 27.17 17.52 -12.64
N ALA A 313 27.09 16.81 -11.49
CA ALA A 313 26.20 15.65 -11.33
C ALA A 313 24.70 15.98 -11.49
N ALA A 314 24.32 17.25 -11.32
CA ALA A 314 22.99 17.75 -11.58
C ALA A 314 23.03 18.96 -12.52
N GLU A 315 22.27 18.92 -13.61
CA GLU A 315 22.09 20.06 -14.53
C GLU A 315 21.50 21.28 -13.81
N VAL A 316 20.63 21.04 -12.83
CA VAL A 316 20.03 22.07 -11.99
C VAL A 316 20.42 21.76 -10.54
N PRO A 317 21.50 22.34 -9.99
CA PRO A 317 22.04 21.96 -8.68
C PRO A 317 21.25 22.55 -7.51
N MET A 318 20.24 23.38 -7.77
CA MET A 318 19.40 24.03 -6.78
C MET A 318 17.92 23.86 -7.11
N ILE A 319 17.12 23.55 -6.10
CA ILE A 319 15.69 23.33 -6.18
C ILE A 319 14.98 24.47 -5.52
N VAL A 320 13.95 24.96 -6.19
CA VAL A 320 13.14 26.07 -5.74
C VAL A 320 11.70 25.60 -5.55
N ASP A 321 11.18 25.82 -4.34
CA ASP A 321 9.76 25.71 -4.04
C ASP A 321 9.19 27.13 -3.86
N THR A 322 8.10 27.45 -4.57
CA THR A 322 7.48 28.78 -4.50
C THR A 322 6.34 28.80 -3.48
N ILE A 323 6.38 29.81 -2.61
CA ILE A 323 5.33 30.16 -1.66
C ILE A 323 4.51 31.29 -2.28
N LEU A 324 3.23 31.02 -2.53
CA LEU A 324 2.34 31.99 -3.14
C LEU A 324 1.95 33.07 -2.14
N GLU A 325 2.01 34.33 -2.58
CA GLU A 325 1.39 35.44 -1.88
C GLU A 325 -0.06 35.51 -2.34
N CYS A 326 -0.95 34.96 -1.50
CA CYS A 326 -2.38 35.03 -1.71
C CYS A 326 -3.14 34.84 -0.40
N ASP A 327 -4.41 35.23 -0.42
CA ASP A 327 -5.39 34.98 0.63
C ASP A 327 -6.64 34.37 -0.02
N VAL A 328 -6.80 33.05 0.17
CA VAL A 328 -7.82 32.24 -0.51
C VAL A 328 -8.68 31.52 0.52
N HIS A 329 -9.98 31.79 0.44
CA HIS A 329 -11.02 31.12 1.23
C HIS A 329 -11.95 30.37 0.29
N ILE A 330 -12.24 29.12 0.62
CA ILE A 330 -13.07 28.21 -0.16
C ILE A 330 -14.29 27.82 0.68
N PRO A 331 -15.50 27.84 0.12
CA PRO A 331 -16.70 27.44 0.85
C PRO A 331 -16.65 26.00 1.35
N ASP A 332 -17.17 25.75 2.54
CA ASP A 332 -17.40 24.44 3.15
C ASP A 332 -18.13 23.46 2.21
N GLN A 333 -19.04 23.96 1.37
CA GLN A 333 -19.74 23.19 0.34
C GLN A 333 -18.79 22.47 -0.62
N VAL A 334 -17.61 23.04 -0.93
CA VAL A 334 -16.61 22.40 -1.78
C VAL A 334 -15.96 21.23 -1.06
N ALA A 335 -15.58 21.40 0.21
CA ALA A 335 -15.02 20.34 1.03
C ALA A 335 -16.02 19.20 1.26
N GLN A 336 -17.29 19.55 1.47
CA GLN A 336 -18.41 18.62 1.56
C GLN A 336 -18.59 17.82 0.27
N GLU A 337 -18.51 18.47 -0.90
CA GLU A 337 -18.61 17.82 -2.20
C GLU A 337 -17.42 16.89 -2.46
N ALA A 338 -16.18 17.32 -2.13
CA ALA A 338 -14.99 16.49 -2.20
C ALA A 338 -15.07 15.26 -1.26
N ARG A 339 -15.61 15.43 -0.06
CA ARG A 339 -15.87 14.34 0.88
C ARG A 339 -16.86 13.32 0.32
N ASN A 340 -17.97 13.80 -0.25
CA ASN A 340 -18.97 12.95 -0.90
C ASN A 340 -18.34 12.16 -2.06
N ALA A 341 -17.45 12.79 -2.84
CA ALA A 341 -16.71 12.14 -3.90
C ALA A 341 -15.85 10.99 -3.39
N VAL A 342 -15.08 11.20 -2.31
CA VAL A 342 -14.28 10.15 -1.66
C VAL A 342 -15.16 8.99 -1.20
N GLN A 343 -16.30 9.27 -0.56
CA GLN A 343 -17.25 8.24 -0.13
C GLN A 343 -17.78 7.40 -1.30
N VAL A 344 -18.13 8.05 -2.41
CA VAL A 344 -18.58 7.35 -3.63
C VAL A 344 -17.45 6.54 -4.26
N LEU A 345 -16.21 7.05 -4.30
CA LEU A 345 -15.06 6.31 -4.81
C LEU A 345 -14.75 5.06 -3.99
N TYR A 346 -14.98 5.09 -2.67
CA TYR A 346 -14.90 3.89 -1.84
C TYR A 346 -15.99 2.86 -2.18
N ARG A 347 -17.24 3.30 -2.30
CA ARG A 347 -18.37 2.42 -2.66
C ARG A 347 -18.19 1.78 -4.04
N LEU A 348 -17.66 2.55 -4.99
CA LEU A 348 -17.40 2.12 -6.37
C LEU A 348 -16.06 1.41 -6.56
N SER A 349 -15.30 1.22 -5.48
CA SER A 349 -13.98 0.59 -5.54
C SER A 349 -14.11 -0.84 -6.09
N PRO A 350 -13.29 -1.23 -7.08
CA PRO A 350 -13.19 -2.64 -7.47
C PRO A 350 -12.46 -3.48 -6.40
N TYR A 351 -11.90 -2.83 -5.38
CA TYR A 351 -11.09 -3.45 -4.32
C TYR A 351 -11.61 -3.02 -2.93
N PRO A 352 -12.87 -3.36 -2.56
CA PRO A 352 -13.48 -2.94 -1.30
C PRO A 352 -12.81 -3.54 -0.06
N LEU A 353 -12.05 -4.63 -0.23
CA LEU A 353 -11.33 -5.33 0.84
C LEU A 353 -9.80 -5.31 0.61
N GLY A 354 -9.30 -4.26 -0.04
CA GLY A 354 -7.90 -4.11 -0.41
C GLY A 354 -7.52 -4.77 -1.74
N TYR A 355 -6.30 -4.47 -2.21
CA TYR A 355 -5.77 -5.01 -3.47
C TYR A 355 -5.69 -6.55 -3.44
N PRO A 356 -5.85 -7.23 -4.60
CA PRO A 356 -5.78 -8.69 -4.68
C PRO A 356 -4.50 -9.30 -4.06
N ALA A 357 -3.34 -8.66 -4.28
CA ALA A 357 -2.07 -9.10 -3.69
C ALA A 357 -2.09 -9.11 -2.15
N TRP A 358 -2.69 -8.10 -1.53
CA TRP A 358 -2.83 -8.02 -0.07
C TRP A 358 -3.88 -8.99 0.49
N ARG A 359 -4.93 -9.29 -0.29
CA ARG A 359 -5.92 -10.33 0.07
C ARG A 359 -5.28 -11.72 0.07
N ASP A 360 -4.47 -12.04 -0.95
CA ASP A 360 -3.69 -13.29 -0.99
C ASP A 360 -2.70 -13.36 0.18
N TYR A 361 -1.94 -12.27 0.41
CA TYR A 361 -1.00 -12.19 1.52
C TYR A 361 -1.66 -12.42 2.90
N HIS A 362 -2.84 -11.83 3.13
CA HIS A 362 -3.63 -12.06 4.36
C HIS A 362 -4.08 -13.50 4.51
N SER A 363 -4.54 -14.12 3.41
CA SER A 363 -4.91 -15.54 3.40
C SER A 363 -3.73 -16.41 3.83
N ARG A 364 -2.56 -16.17 3.26
CA ARG A 364 -1.33 -16.92 3.56
C ARG A 364 -0.87 -16.73 5.00
N PHE A 365 -0.90 -15.50 5.51
CA PHE A 365 -0.58 -15.21 6.91
C PHE A 365 -1.50 -15.99 7.85
N ARG A 366 -2.82 -15.94 7.60
CA ARG A 366 -3.80 -16.66 8.42
C ARG A 366 -3.62 -18.17 8.37
N THR A 367 -3.28 -18.71 7.20
CA THR A 367 -3.05 -20.15 7.03
C THR A 367 -1.81 -20.61 7.79
N ARG A 368 -0.70 -19.85 7.70
CA ARG A 368 0.59 -20.23 8.29
C ARG A 368 0.68 -19.92 9.79
N TYR A 369 0.41 -18.68 10.20
CA TYR A 369 0.64 -18.23 11.58
C TYR A 369 -0.63 -18.21 12.44
N GLY A 370 -1.81 -18.18 11.80
CA GLY A 370 -3.08 -18.01 12.49
C GLY A 370 -3.43 -16.54 12.78
N THR A 371 -4.69 -16.32 13.12
CA THR A 371 -5.22 -15.02 13.56
C THR A 371 -4.70 -14.69 14.95
N GLY A 372 -4.25 -13.45 15.19
CA GLY A 372 -3.73 -13.00 16.49
C GLY A 372 -2.24 -13.30 16.73
N ALA A 373 -1.54 -13.97 15.80
CA ALA A 373 -0.09 -14.13 15.86
C ALA A 373 0.62 -12.78 15.66
N PHE A 374 1.73 -12.56 16.37
CA PHE A 374 2.63 -11.43 16.12
C PHE A 374 3.92 -11.98 15.52
N VAL A 375 4.17 -11.67 14.25
CA VAL A 375 5.37 -12.12 13.53
C VAL A 375 6.27 -10.90 13.29
N PRO A 376 7.55 -10.92 13.68
CA PRO A 376 8.46 -9.80 13.46
C PRO A 376 8.50 -9.44 11.97
N VAL A 377 8.48 -8.14 11.64
CA VAL A 377 8.43 -7.67 10.25
C VAL A 377 9.59 -8.25 9.44
N MET A 378 10.79 -8.21 10.00
CA MET A 378 12.00 -8.67 9.33
C MET A 378 11.94 -10.18 9.02
N ASP A 379 11.41 -10.99 9.94
CA ASP A 379 11.24 -12.42 9.69
C ASP A 379 10.09 -12.70 8.71
N LEU A 380 9.01 -11.94 8.79
CA LEU A 380 7.84 -12.11 7.92
C LEU A 380 8.17 -11.86 6.45
N ILE A 381 8.95 -10.81 6.16
CA ILE A 381 9.34 -10.44 4.79
C ILE A 381 10.54 -11.23 4.27
N SER A 382 11.18 -12.04 5.12
CA SER A 382 12.28 -12.91 4.71
C SER A 382 11.81 -14.04 3.80
N ASP A 383 12.77 -14.72 3.15
CA ASP A 383 12.49 -15.85 2.26
C ASP A 383 11.94 -17.08 3.01
N SER A 384 12.35 -17.26 4.28
CA SER A 384 11.80 -18.31 5.16
C SER A 384 10.41 -17.94 5.68
N GLY A 385 10.07 -16.64 5.70
CA GLY A 385 8.76 -16.10 6.02
C GLY A 385 7.76 -16.19 4.87
N LEU A 386 6.93 -15.16 4.72
CA LEU A 386 6.04 -15.01 3.57
C LEU A 386 6.67 -14.23 2.43
N GLY A 387 7.81 -13.57 2.60
CA GLY A 387 8.32 -12.62 1.62
C GLY A 387 7.43 -11.36 1.53
N VAL A 388 7.62 -10.57 0.48
CA VAL A 388 6.75 -9.42 0.15
C VAL A 388 5.53 -9.84 -0.70
N PRO A 389 4.45 -9.03 -0.76
CA PRO A 389 3.28 -9.33 -1.58
C PRO A 389 3.59 -9.52 -3.07
N ALA A 390 2.66 -10.15 -3.80
CA ALA A 390 2.83 -10.39 -5.24
C ALA A 390 3.00 -9.08 -6.05
N ASP A 391 3.84 -9.13 -7.08
CA ASP A 391 4.26 -8.00 -7.94
C ASP A 391 5.02 -6.86 -7.23
N TYR A 392 5.38 -7.02 -5.95
CA TYR A 392 6.37 -6.12 -5.35
C TYR A 392 7.74 -6.33 -6.02
N LEU A 393 8.54 -5.29 -6.05
CA LEU A 393 9.95 -5.41 -6.43
C LEU A 393 10.63 -6.42 -5.48
N GLY A 394 11.30 -7.42 -6.05
CA GLY A 394 11.92 -8.52 -5.29
C GLY A 394 10.96 -9.64 -4.89
N SER A 395 9.68 -9.56 -5.24
CA SER A 395 8.73 -10.64 -4.97
C SER A 395 8.99 -11.83 -5.89
N ALA A 396 9.11 -13.02 -5.32
CA ALA A 396 9.09 -14.28 -6.07
C ALA A 396 7.69 -14.61 -6.64
N ARG A 397 6.65 -13.84 -6.28
CA ARG A 397 5.26 -14.14 -6.64
C ARG A 397 4.70 -13.12 -7.62
N ARG A 398 3.97 -13.63 -8.61
CA ARG A 398 3.19 -12.84 -9.56
C ARG A 398 1.72 -12.89 -9.19
N ARG A 399 1.00 -11.81 -9.48
CA ARG A 399 -0.46 -11.79 -9.32
C ARG A 399 -1.13 -12.68 -10.36
N ALA A 400 -2.18 -13.37 -9.94
CA ALA A 400 -3.04 -14.11 -10.86
C ALA A 400 -3.67 -13.17 -11.91
N ALA A 401 -3.92 -13.71 -13.10
CA ALA A 401 -4.62 -12.97 -14.14
C ALA A 401 -5.97 -12.47 -13.63
N ARG A 402 -6.27 -11.19 -13.86
CA ARG A 402 -7.56 -10.62 -13.47
C ARG A 402 -8.66 -11.20 -14.38
N GLN A 403 -9.65 -11.84 -13.77
CA GLN A 403 -10.87 -12.24 -14.47
C GLN A 403 -11.84 -11.06 -14.60
N VAL A 404 -12.64 -11.08 -15.67
CA VAL A 404 -13.75 -10.12 -15.87
C VAL A 404 -14.76 -10.36 -14.75
N SER A 405 -15.12 -9.28 -14.06
CA SER A 405 -16.09 -9.31 -12.96
C SER A 405 -17.47 -8.86 -13.42
N GLU A 406 -18.52 -9.20 -12.67
CA GLU A 406 -19.88 -8.69 -12.89
C GLU A 406 -19.92 -7.15 -12.93
N ARG A 407 -19.09 -6.47 -12.13
CA ARG A 407 -18.91 -5.02 -12.18
C ARG A 407 -18.35 -4.56 -13.53
N ASP A 408 -17.43 -5.30 -14.13
CA ASP A 408 -16.89 -4.97 -15.47
C ASP A 408 -17.98 -5.08 -16.54
N GLU A 409 -18.82 -6.12 -16.48
CA GLU A 409 -19.95 -6.30 -17.39
C GLU A 409 -20.95 -5.14 -17.28
N LYS A 410 -21.32 -4.75 -16.06
CA LYS A 410 -22.21 -3.60 -15.80
C LYS A 410 -21.60 -2.29 -16.32
N LEU A 411 -20.30 -2.05 -16.11
CA LEU A 411 -19.63 -0.86 -16.61
C LEU A 411 -19.57 -0.82 -18.13
N LEU A 412 -19.27 -1.94 -18.79
CA LEU A 412 -19.29 -2.03 -20.25
C LEU A 412 -20.67 -1.68 -20.81
N ALA A 413 -21.73 -2.19 -20.19
CA ALA A 413 -23.11 -1.86 -20.56
C ALA A 413 -23.44 -0.37 -20.35
N LEU A 414 -23.02 0.23 -19.23
CA LEU A 414 -23.20 1.66 -18.95
C LEU A 414 -22.48 2.55 -19.96
N ILE A 415 -21.22 2.21 -20.30
CA ILE A 415 -20.43 2.94 -21.29
C ILE A 415 -21.11 2.84 -22.66
N GLN A 416 -21.54 1.65 -23.07
CA GLN A 416 -22.23 1.47 -24.35
C GLN A 416 -23.51 2.31 -24.44
N ARG A 417 -24.33 2.32 -23.38
CA ARG A 417 -25.54 3.15 -23.32
C ARG A 417 -25.23 4.64 -23.42
N ALA A 418 -24.23 5.13 -22.68
CA ALA A 418 -23.83 6.53 -22.70
C ALA A 418 -23.30 6.98 -24.07
N THR A 419 -22.59 6.09 -24.77
CA THR A 419 -22.11 6.34 -26.13
C THR A 419 -23.26 6.38 -27.15
N LEU A 420 -24.21 5.43 -27.08
CA LEU A 420 -25.33 5.36 -28.03
C LEU A 420 -26.36 6.49 -27.84
N SER A 421 -26.52 7.01 -26.62
CA SER A 421 -27.44 8.12 -26.35
C SER A 421 -26.88 9.49 -26.76
N GLY A 422 -25.62 9.56 -27.20
CA GLY A 422 -24.95 10.83 -27.53
C GLY A 422 -24.67 11.73 -26.31
N GLY A 423 -24.87 11.22 -25.09
CA GLY A 423 -24.77 12.03 -23.87
C GLY A 423 -23.34 12.31 -23.40
N GLY A 424 -22.36 11.53 -23.84
CA GLY A 424 -20.93 11.72 -23.52
C GLY A 424 -20.55 11.63 -22.02
N GLU A 425 -21.52 11.39 -21.15
CA GLU A 425 -21.40 11.41 -19.69
C GLU A 425 -22.22 10.28 -19.05
N ILE A 426 -21.64 9.64 -18.02
CA ILE A 426 -22.32 8.76 -17.08
C ILE A 426 -22.57 9.55 -15.80
N VAL A 427 -23.85 9.86 -15.54
CA VAL A 427 -24.29 10.52 -14.30
C VAL A 427 -24.70 9.45 -13.31
N LEU A 428 -23.87 9.24 -12.30
CA LEU A 428 -24.09 8.22 -11.28
C LEU A 428 -25.26 8.60 -10.36
N THR A 429 -26.27 7.73 -10.32
CA THR A 429 -27.35 7.76 -9.33
C THR A 429 -27.00 6.84 -8.16
N ASP A 430 -27.69 6.99 -7.02
CA ASP A 430 -27.50 6.12 -5.87
C ASP A 430 -27.78 4.64 -6.20
N GLN A 431 -28.81 4.38 -7.03
CA GLN A 431 -29.12 3.04 -7.54
C GLN A 431 -27.98 2.47 -8.38
N MET A 432 -27.40 3.25 -9.31
CA MET A 432 -26.25 2.80 -10.11
C MET A 432 -25.04 2.49 -9.23
N ILE A 433 -24.83 3.27 -8.16
CA ILE A 433 -23.74 3.04 -7.21
C ILE A 433 -23.96 1.72 -6.46
N GLU A 434 -25.20 1.42 -6.05
CA GLU A 434 -25.55 0.14 -5.42
C GLU A 434 -25.38 -1.04 -6.36
N GLU A 435 -25.80 -0.92 -7.63
CA GLU A 435 -25.63 -1.95 -8.65
C GLU A 435 -24.16 -2.23 -8.98
N LEU A 436 -23.30 -1.22 -8.92
CA LEU A 436 -21.86 -1.32 -9.17
C LEU A 436 -21.03 -1.71 -7.94
N ALA A 437 -21.60 -1.64 -6.73
CA ALA A 437 -20.90 -1.99 -5.50
C ALA A 437 -20.65 -3.50 -5.43
N VAL A 438 -19.41 -3.88 -5.11
CA VAL A 438 -18.96 -5.30 -5.12
C VAL A 438 -19.11 -5.97 -3.74
N SER A 439 -19.42 -5.21 -2.69
CA SER A 439 -19.50 -5.71 -1.33
C SER A 439 -20.51 -4.92 -0.50
N ASP A 440 -21.04 -5.55 0.54
CA ASP A 440 -21.87 -4.90 1.54
C ASP A 440 -21.06 -3.76 2.21
N PRO A 441 -21.59 -2.52 2.27
CA PRO A 441 -20.96 -1.42 2.99
C PRO A 441 -20.52 -1.75 4.42
N ALA A 442 -21.22 -2.65 5.12
CA ALA A 442 -20.89 -3.06 6.49
C ALA A 442 -19.58 -3.87 6.63
N ASP A 443 -19.09 -4.44 5.53
CA ASP A 443 -17.84 -5.19 5.50
C ASP A 443 -16.63 -4.34 5.04
N VAL A 444 -16.88 -3.10 4.59
CA VAL A 444 -15.83 -2.17 4.13
C VAL A 444 -15.17 -1.46 5.31
N HIS A 445 -13.84 -1.56 5.38
CA HIS A 445 -13.04 -0.78 6.31
C HIS A 445 -12.48 0.47 5.63
N LEU A 446 -12.65 1.62 6.28
CA LEU A 446 -12.15 2.91 5.84
C LEU A 446 -10.88 3.29 6.62
N PRO A 447 -9.82 3.80 5.96
CA PRO A 447 -8.62 4.27 6.65
C PRO A 447 -8.88 5.55 7.44
N ALA A 448 -8.14 5.73 8.54
CA ALA A 448 -8.29 6.87 9.45
C ALA A 448 -8.02 8.24 8.80
N ARG A 449 -7.12 8.31 7.81
CA ARG A 449 -6.79 9.54 7.07
C ARG A 449 -6.89 9.31 5.56
N VAL A 450 -7.49 10.26 4.87
CA VAL A 450 -7.54 10.35 3.40
C VAL A 450 -7.15 11.76 2.96
N GLU A 451 -6.82 11.89 1.69
CA GLU A 451 -6.53 13.17 1.07
C GLU A 451 -7.03 13.14 -0.37
N VAL A 452 -7.58 14.23 -0.86
CA VAL A 452 -8.03 14.32 -2.26
C VAL A 452 -7.56 15.62 -2.86
N ALA A 453 -7.04 15.54 -4.08
CA ALA A 453 -6.74 16.70 -4.90
C ALA A 453 -7.92 16.97 -5.83
N VAL A 454 -8.37 18.23 -5.84
CA VAL A 454 -9.47 18.67 -6.68
C VAL A 454 -9.18 19.97 -7.39
N GLU A 455 -9.72 20.10 -8.60
CA GLU A 455 -9.85 21.38 -9.31
C GLU A 455 -11.26 21.91 -9.10
N ILE A 456 -11.38 23.20 -8.75
CA ILE A 456 -12.68 23.85 -8.56
C ILE A 456 -13.00 24.63 -9.83
N ARG A 457 -14.14 24.31 -10.45
CA ARG A 457 -14.61 25.00 -11.65
C ARG A 457 -15.78 25.92 -11.32
N SER A 458 -15.58 27.22 -11.47
CA SER A 458 -16.55 28.28 -11.26
C SER A 458 -16.15 29.53 -12.04
N MET A 459 -17.15 30.23 -12.60
CA MET A 459 -16.95 31.44 -13.42
C MET A 459 -16.54 32.67 -12.60
N SER A 460 -16.90 32.74 -11.31
CA SER A 460 -16.52 33.84 -10.42
C SER A 460 -16.53 33.43 -8.94
N VAL A 461 -15.98 34.29 -8.09
CA VAL A 461 -16.03 34.13 -6.63
C VAL A 461 -17.47 34.19 -6.12
N GLU A 462 -18.33 35.07 -6.68
CA GLU A 462 -19.75 35.17 -6.31
C GLU A 462 -20.56 33.96 -6.77
N ALA A 463 -20.18 33.32 -7.88
CA ALA A 463 -20.78 32.07 -8.32
C ALA A 463 -20.38 30.92 -7.37
N LEU A 464 -19.09 30.85 -7.01
CA LEU A 464 -18.56 29.87 -6.07
C LEU A 464 -19.24 29.98 -4.70
N ALA A 465 -19.33 31.19 -4.13
CA ALA A 465 -20.00 31.46 -2.86
C ALA A 465 -21.49 31.08 -2.87
N ARG A 466 -22.16 31.19 -4.02
CA ARG A 466 -23.56 30.77 -4.20
C ARG A 466 -23.73 29.28 -4.49
N GLY A 467 -22.67 28.48 -4.40
CA GLY A 467 -22.70 27.04 -4.64
C GLY A 467 -22.77 26.64 -6.12
N ARG A 468 -22.55 27.58 -7.05
CA ARG A 468 -22.55 27.33 -8.51
C ARG A 468 -21.14 26.95 -8.97
N PHE A 469 -20.75 25.72 -8.67
CA PHE A 469 -19.44 25.18 -9.04
C PHE A 469 -19.54 23.70 -9.42
N THR A 470 -18.52 23.21 -10.12
CA THR A 470 -18.22 21.77 -10.22
C THR A 470 -16.84 21.49 -9.66
N VAL A 471 -16.57 20.25 -9.26
CA VAL A 471 -15.29 19.82 -8.72
C VAL A 471 -14.78 18.67 -9.57
N ALA A 472 -13.54 18.71 -10.02
CA ALA A 472 -12.92 17.59 -10.72
C ALA A 472 -11.88 16.92 -9.84
N VAL A 473 -11.96 15.60 -9.66
CA VAL A 473 -10.95 14.83 -8.91
C VAL A 473 -9.70 14.73 -9.77
N THR A 474 -8.60 15.35 -9.34
CA THR A 474 -7.34 15.40 -10.09
C THR A 474 -6.31 14.41 -9.57
N GLY A 475 -6.42 14.01 -8.29
CA GLY A 475 -5.50 13.07 -7.65
C GLY A 475 -6.03 12.49 -6.33
N THR A 476 -5.66 11.24 -6.05
CA THR A 476 -6.01 10.50 -4.83
C THR A 476 -4.74 9.76 -4.37
N PRO A 477 -3.94 10.32 -3.46
CA PRO A 477 -2.77 9.64 -2.94
C PRO A 477 -3.20 8.38 -2.18
N ARG A 478 -2.29 7.42 -2.07
CA ARG A 478 -2.56 6.17 -1.34
C ARG A 478 -2.95 6.50 0.10
N PRO A 479 -3.86 5.72 0.73
CA PRO A 479 -4.11 5.82 2.16
C PRO A 479 -2.79 5.84 2.96
N GLY A 480 -2.68 6.75 3.92
CA GLY A 480 -1.45 6.94 4.72
C GLY A 480 -0.33 7.75 4.05
N SER A 481 -0.42 8.05 2.75
CA SER A 481 0.50 8.97 2.05
C SER A 481 -0.09 10.37 1.83
N SER A 482 0.73 11.36 1.52
CA SER A 482 0.26 12.75 1.34
C SER A 482 1.01 13.50 0.24
N MET A 483 0.27 14.21 -0.60
CA MET A 483 0.80 15.22 -1.52
C MET A 483 1.01 16.57 -0.84
N ALA A 484 0.28 16.85 0.24
CA ALA A 484 0.39 18.09 1.01
C ALA A 484 1.58 18.11 1.98
N GLY A 485 1.91 16.98 2.60
CA GLY A 485 2.90 16.89 3.68
C GLY A 485 4.30 17.41 3.31
N ARG A 486 4.75 17.18 2.06
CA ARG A 486 6.04 17.69 1.55
C ARG A 486 6.16 19.21 1.68
N TYR A 487 5.04 19.92 1.56
CA TYR A 487 4.99 21.38 1.55
C TYR A 487 4.58 21.97 2.90
N ALA A 488 4.36 21.16 3.93
CA ALA A 488 3.89 21.64 5.24
C ALA A 488 4.85 22.67 5.88
N HIS A 489 6.16 22.56 5.62
CA HIS A 489 7.17 23.51 6.10
C HIS A 489 7.06 24.92 5.50
N LEU A 490 6.43 25.04 4.32
CA LEU A 490 6.23 26.29 3.61
C LEU A 490 5.00 27.07 4.10
N LEU A 491 4.19 26.45 4.95
CA LEU A 491 2.95 27.05 5.43
C LEU A 491 3.17 27.89 6.69
N PRO A 492 2.30 28.89 6.91
CA PRO A 492 2.19 29.53 8.22
C PRO A 492 1.95 28.50 9.33
N ALA A 493 2.37 28.81 10.56
CA ALA A 493 2.35 27.87 11.68
C ALA A 493 0.97 27.27 11.94
N ASP A 494 -0.11 28.07 11.89
CA ASP A 494 -1.48 27.60 12.07
C ASP A 494 -1.90 26.59 10.98
N GLY A 495 -1.60 26.88 9.71
CA GLY A 495 -1.86 25.98 8.60
C GLY A 495 -1.05 24.69 8.67
N ARG A 496 0.24 24.79 9.05
CA ARG A 496 1.12 23.64 9.25
C ARG A 496 0.60 22.74 10.37
N ASP A 497 0.19 23.30 11.50
CA ASP A 497 -0.28 22.55 12.66
C ASP A 497 -1.61 21.85 12.35
N LEU A 498 -2.52 22.47 11.59
CA LEU A 498 -3.74 21.83 11.10
C LEU A 498 -3.44 20.64 10.19
N ILE A 499 -2.50 20.78 9.24
CA ILE A 499 -2.10 19.68 8.36
C ILE A 499 -1.42 18.57 9.17
N ALA A 500 -0.49 18.90 10.08
CA ALA A 500 0.19 17.95 10.95
C ALA A 500 -0.80 17.16 11.83
N GLY A 501 -1.82 17.85 12.38
CA GLY A 501 -2.90 17.24 13.16
C GLY A 501 -3.64 16.14 12.40
N THR A 502 -3.78 16.25 11.06
CA THR A 502 -4.39 15.18 10.26
C THR A 502 -3.55 13.89 10.22
N PHE A 503 -2.24 13.97 10.36
CA PHE A 503 -1.36 12.79 10.40
C PHE A 503 -1.39 12.09 11.76
N ALA A 504 -1.61 12.86 12.83
CA ALA A 504 -1.69 12.37 14.20
C ALA A 504 -3.00 11.63 14.50
N ALA A 505 -4.06 11.86 13.71
CA ALA A 505 -5.29 11.08 13.80
C ALA A 505 -5.00 9.60 13.53
N ALA A 506 -5.22 8.75 14.54
CA ALA A 506 -5.01 7.30 14.50
C ALA A 506 -6.16 6.61 15.25
N GLY A 507 -6.26 5.27 15.14
CA GLY A 507 -7.14 4.50 16.02
C GLY A 507 -6.79 4.66 17.50
N THR A 508 -7.74 4.39 18.39
CA THR A 508 -7.53 4.41 19.84
C THR A 508 -6.29 3.59 20.24
N ASP A 509 -5.42 4.16 21.07
CA ASP A 509 -4.16 3.59 21.57
C ASP A 509 -3.04 3.30 20.54
N ALA A 510 -3.23 3.62 19.26
CA ALA A 510 -2.18 3.49 18.24
C ALA A 510 -1.18 4.66 18.25
N ILE A 511 0.08 4.37 17.95
CA ILE A 511 1.15 5.36 17.79
C ILE A 511 1.19 5.78 16.30
N PRO A 512 0.83 7.04 15.96
CA PRO A 512 1.12 7.56 14.63
C PRO A 512 2.63 7.78 14.51
N ALA A 513 3.26 7.13 13.52
CA ALA A 513 4.70 7.22 13.30
C ALA A 513 5.01 7.63 11.86
N GLN A 514 5.90 8.60 11.67
CA GLN A 514 6.35 9.02 10.35
C GLN A 514 7.36 8.01 9.81
N LEU A 515 7.05 7.41 8.66
CA LEU A 515 7.96 6.51 7.96
C LEU A 515 8.95 7.34 7.14
N SER A 516 10.24 7.21 7.43
CA SER A 516 11.33 7.96 6.78
C SER A 516 12.26 7.02 6.02
N PHE A 517 12.48 7.28 4.73
CA PHE A 517 13.28 6.41 3.87
C PHE A 517 13.77 7.15 2.63
N ALA A 518 14.98 6.82 2.18
CA ALA A 518 15.48 7.27 0.89
C ALA A 518 14.76 6.54 -0.28
N PRO A 519 14.47 7.24 -1.39
CA PRO A 519 13.94 6.62 -2.60
C PRO A 519 15.03 5.86 -3.36
N ARG A 520 14.62 4.97 -4.27
CA ARG A 520 15.55 4.18 -5.12
C ARG A 520 16.31 5.02 -6.16
N LYS A 521 16.01 6.30 -6.32
CA LYS A 521 16.65 7.20 -7.28
C LYS A 521 17.03 8.50 -6.58
N ARG A 522 18.29 8.94 -6.68
CA ARG A 522 18.84 10.03 -5.87
C ARG A 522 18.02 11.30 -6.00
N ARG A 523 17.73 11.70 -7.24
CA ARG A 523 16.92 12.88 -7.57
C ARG A 523 15.51 12.85 -6.98
N ASN A 524 14.97 11.68 -6.66
CA ASN A 524 13.64 11.61 -6.04
C ASN A 524 13.66 12.01 -4.56
N GLU A 525 14.82 12.18 -3.92
CA GLU A 525 14.89 12.71 -2.55
C GLU A 525 14.39 14.12 -2.46
N ASN A 526 14.56 14.89 -3.53
CA ASN A 526 13.97 16.20 -3.66
C ASN A 526 12.46 16.17 -3.40
N VAL A 527 11.80 15.05 -3.72
CA VAL A 527 10.38 14.77 -3.50
C VAL A 527 10.12 14.11 -2.14
N ALA A 528 10.95 13.14 -1.73
CA ALA A 528 10.75 12.33 -0.53
C ALA A 528 11.15 13.03 0.78
N ARG A 529 12.03 14.04 0.71
CA ARG A 529 12.51 14.80 1.86
C ARG A 529 11.42 15.75 2.36
N THR A 530 10.98 15.52 3.60
CA THR A 530 9.84 16.22 4.22
C THR A 530 10.17 16.61 5.65
N GLN A 531 9.48 17.61 6.20
CA GLN A 531 9.58 17.90 7.63
C GLN A 531 9.12 16.71 8.47
N GLN A 532 9.68 16.54 9.67
CA GLN A 532 9.11 15.66 10.69
C GLN A 532 7.82 16.27 11.24
N LEU A 533 6.66 15.69 10.91
CA LEU A 533 5.33 16.13 11.32
C LEU A 533 4.78 15.33 12.52
N LEU A 534 5.44 14.23 12.89
CA LEU A 534 5.04 13.35 13.98
C LEU A 534 6.17 13.16 14.99
N THR A 535 5.78 12.88 16.24
CA THR A 535 6.74 12.64 17.33
C THR A 535 7.59 11.40 17.08
N HIS A 536 6.97 10.30 16.66
CA HIS A 536 7.65 9.02 16.44
C HIS A 536 8.05 8.85 14.98
N VAL A 537 9.21 8.23 14.73
CA VAL A 537 9.74 7.98 13.39
C VAL A 537 10.13 6.50 13.23
N ILE A 538 9.77 5.91 12.10
CA ILE A 538 10.28 4.59 11.67
C ILE A 538 11.33 4.86 10.57
N PRO A 539 12.63 4.81 10.88
CA PRO A 539 13.68 4.98 9.87
C PRO A 539 13.91 3.68 9.08
N VAL A 540 14.06 3.77 7.76
CA VAL A 540 14.44 2.65 6.88
C VAL A 540 15.73 3.01 6.15
N ALA A 541 16.82 2.30 6.48
CA ALA A 541 18.15 2.52 5.90
C ALA A 541 18.65 3.98 6.05
N GLU A 542 18.46 4.58 7.23
CA GLU A 542 18.96 5.92 7.56
C GLU A 542 19.90 5.89 8.76
N TYR A 543 20.93 6.75 8.75
CA TYR A 543 21.68 7.05 9.97
C TYR A 543 20.81 7.90 10.91
N ARG A 544 20.73 7.51 12.19
CA ARG A 544 20.07 8.28 13.25
C ARG A 544 20.88 8.11 14.54
N ASP A 545 21.06 9.19 15.28
CA ASP A 545 21.52 9.10 16.65
C ASP A 545 20.41 8.44 17.51
N GLY A 546 20.80 7.65 18.52
CA GLY A 546 19.84 6.91 19.34
C GLY A 546 18.85 7.84 20.05
N ASP A 547 17.55 7.67 19.79
CA ASP A 547 16.45 8.45 20.37
C ASP A 547 15.28 7.51 20.68
N GLU A 548 14.67 7.65 21.86
CA GLU A 548 13.53 6.84 22.33
C GLU A 548 12.28 6.98 21.44
N ARG A 549 12.21 8.06 20.65
CA ARG A 549 11.13 8.31 19.69
C ARG A 549 11.27 7.53 18.38
N LEU A 550 12.41 6.88 18.16
CA LEU A 550 12.65 6.02 17.01
C LEU A 550 12.07 4.63 17.27
N ILE A 551 11.32 4.11 16.30
CA ILE A 551 10.81 2.74 16.33
C ILE A 551 11.64 1.92 15.33
N PRO A 552 12.60 1.10 15.79
CA PRO A 552 13.45 0.33 14.90
C PRO A 552 12.67 -0.81 14.23
N LEU A 553 13.10 -1.22 13.05
CA LEU A 553 12.46 -2.26 12.24
C LEU A 553 12.38 -3.62 12.96
N THR A 554 13.36 -3.92 13.81
CA THR A 554 13.43 -5.14 14.61
C THR A 554 12.45 -5.14 15.79
N ASP A 555 11.89 -3.99 16.15
CA ASP A 555 10.88 -3.83 17.21
C ASP A 555 9.46 -3.78 16.63
N LEU A 556 9.28 -4.08 15.34
CA LEU A 556 7.97 -4.12 14.68
C LEU A 556 7.53 -5.56 14.41
N ALA A 557 6.27 -5.86 14.72
CA ALA A 557 5.61 -7.11 14.38
C ALA A 557 4.27 -6.87 13.65
N VAL A 558 3.93 -7.79 12.76
CA VAL A 558 2.63 -7.81 12.06
C VAL A 558 1.71 -8.83 12.71
N SER A 559 0.46 -8.43 12.89
CA SER A 559 -0.63 -9.33 13.28
C SER A 559 -1.82 -9.22 12.33
N VAL A 560 -2.73 -10.19 12.38
CA VAL A 560 -3.97 -10.18 11.60
C VAL A 560 -5.15 -10.62 12.43
N ASP A 561 -6.32 -10.06 12.14
CA ASP A 561 -7.60 -10.67 12.49
C ASP A 561 -8.30 -11.20 11.21
N ASP A 562 -9.61 -11.46 11.30
CA ASP A 562 -10.39 -11.93 10.16
C ASP A 562 -10.48 -10.91 9.00
N ARG A 563 -10.31 -9.62 9.28
CA ARG A 563 -10.59 -8.49 8.40
C ARG A 563 -9.34 -7.73 7.97
N ARG A 564 -8.42 -7.42 8.87
CA ARG A 564 -7.30 -6.49 8.65
C ARG A 564 -5.97 -6.98 9.23
N PHE A 565 -4.93 -6.25 8.86
CA PHE A 565 -3.61 -6.34 9.46
C PHE A 565 -3.44 -5.28 10.53
N TYR A 566 -2.52 -5.55 11.45
CA TYR A 566 -2.05 -4.63 12.46
C TYR A 566 -0.53 -4.60 12.40
N LEU A 567 0.06 -3.42 12.58
CA LEU A 567 1.47 -3.26 12.85
C LEU A 567 1.60 -2.84 14.31
N ALA A 568 2.57 -3.38 15.02
CA ALA A 568 2.68 -3.15 16.44
C ALA A 568 4.13 -3.16 16.90
N GLN A 569 4.41 -2.34 17.91
CA GLN A 569 5.72 -2.25 18.53
C GLN A 569 5.86 -3.36 19.58
N ILE A 570 6.86 -4.22 19.44
CA ILE A 570 7.04 -5.42 20.27
C ILE A 570 7.31 -5.02 21.72
N SER A 571 8.23 -4.07 21.94
CA SER A 571 8.68 -3.64 23.25
C SER A 571 7.59 -3.00 24.12
N THR A 572 6.70 -2.19 23.53
CA THR A 572 5.64 -1.46 24.24
C THR A 572 4.28 -2.14 24.16
N GLY A 573 4.12 -3.05 23.21
CA GLY A 573 2.88 -3.73 22.92
C GLY A 573 1.79 -2.88 22.25
N ARG A 574 2.13 -1.66 21.82
CA ARG A 574 1.19 -0.71 21.21
C ARG A 574 1.11 -0.89 19.71
N TYR A 575 -0.08 -0.67 19.14
CA TYR A 575 -0.24 -0.62 17.69
C TYR A 575 0.47 0.61 17.11
N VAL A 576 0.96 0.51 15.88
CA VAL A 576 1.68 1.57 15.17
C VAL A 576 0.99 1.81 13.84
N GLU A 577 0.74 3.08 13.51
CA GLU A 577 0.20 3.52 12.23
C GLU A 577 1.24 4.33 11.45
N PRO A 578 1.89 3.73 10.44
CA PRO A 578 2.85 4.45 9.61
C PRO A 578 2.17 5.54 8.76
N ARG A 579 2.84 6.69 8.65
CA ARG A 579 2.45 7.83 7.82
C ARG A 579 3.59 8.23 6.90
N VAL A 580 3.29 8.44 5.62
CA VAL A 580 4.25 8.92 4.61
C VAL A 580 3.87 10.35 4.23
N ALA A 581 4.71 11.32 4.56
CA ALA A 581 4.43 12.74 4.34
C ALA A 581 4.64 13.21 2.88
N HIS A 582 4.87 12.29 1.94
CA HIS A 582 5.05 12.58 0.51
C HIS A 582 4.29 11.55 -0.36
N ALA A 583 4.11 11.88 -1.63
CA ALA A 583 3.37 11.05 -2.60
C ALA A 583 4.31 10.44 -3.64
N LEU A 584 5.40 9.81 -3.19
CA LEU A 584 6.32 9.11 -4.09
C LEU A 584 5.63 7.86 -4.66
N GLU A 585 5.89 7.58 -5.94
CA GLU A 585 5.38 6.40 -6.62
C GLU A 585 5.89 5.11 -5.94
N ALA A 586 4.95 4.20 -5.66
CA ALA A 586 5.17 3.03 -4.82
C ALA A 586 5.90 1.89 -5.53
N GLY A 587 5.48 1.60 -6.76
CA GLY A 587 5.82 0.39 -7.49
C GLY A 587 7.25 0.36 -7.98
N VAL A 588 7.83 1.53 -8.24
CA VAL A 588 9.11 1.69 -8.92
C VAL A 588 10.11 2.43 -8.06
N HIS A 589 9.71 3.56 -7.46
CA HIS A 589 10.65 4.48 -6.80
C HIS A 589 10.80 4.28 -5.29
N THR A 590 9.89 3.54 -4.66
CA THR A 590 9.89 3.28 -3.22
C THR A 590 10.58 1.94 -2.91
N PRO A 591 11.49 1.86 -1.92
CA PRO A 591 12.06 0.59 -1.47
C PRO A 591 10.98 -0.41 -1.02
N PRO A 592 11.11 -1.73 -1.29
CA PRO A 592 10.06 -2.70 -1.00
C PRO A 592 9.61 -2.74 0.46
N LEU A 593 10.56 -2.65 1.41
CA LEU A 593 10.27 -2.63 2.84
C LEU A 593 9.50 -1.37 3.26
N ALA A 594 9.93 -0.20 2.78
CA ALA A 594 9.21 1.04 3.03
C ALA A 594 7.77 0.99 2.46
N ARG A 595 7.60 0.45 1.25
CA ARG A 595 6.26 0.23 0.67
C ARG A 595 5.42 -0.73 1.51
N PHE A 596 6.01 -1.83 1.98
CA PHE A 596 5.32 -2.81 2.82
C PHE A 596 4.78 -2.14 4.10
N LEU A 597 5.63 -1.40 4.82
CA LEU A 597 5.25 -0.70 6.04
C LEU A 597 4.22 0.40 5.79
N ALA A 598 4.35 1.16 4.70
CA ALA A 598 3.40 2.20 4.33
C ALA A 598 1.98 1.65 4.05
N GLU A 599 1.88 0.42 3.53
CA GLU A 599 0.61 -0.16 3.10
C GLU A 599 0.00 -1.12 4.12
N ILE A 600 0.78 -1.78 4.99
CA ILE A 600 0.31 -2.92 5.80
C ILE A 600 -0.95 -2.63 6.63
N THR A 601 -1.03 -1.48 7.31
CA THR A 601 -2.18 -1.15 8.19
C THR A 601 -3.44 -0.78 7.40
N THR A 602 -3.30 -0.41 6.13
CA THR A 602 -4.42 -0.08 5.24
C THR A 602 -4.61 -1.12 4.13
N ALA A 603 -3.82 -2.20 4.12
CA ALA A 603 -3.74 -3.21 3.07
C ALA A 603 -5.08 -3.91 2.77
N ARG A 604 -5.96 -3.97 3.78
CA ARG A 604 -7.30 -4.57 3.71
C ARG A 604 -8.44 -3.55 3.81
N ALA A 605 -8.13 -2.26 3.85
CA ALA A 605 -9.11 -1.20 3.69
C ALA A 605 -9.56 -1.11 2.22
N ALA A 606 -10.72 -0.51 1.98
CA ALA A 606 -11.13 -0.22 0.61
C ALA A 606 -10.11 0.72 -0.05
N VAL A 607 -9.93 0.56 -1.37
CA VAL A 607 -9.04 1.43 -2.13
C VAL A 607 -9.88 2.53 -2.77
N TYR A 608 -9.76 3.77 -2.31
CA TYR A 608 -10.23 4.93 -3.08
C TYR A 608 -9.12 5.35 -4.05
N LYS A 609 -9.45 5.39 -5.32
CA LYS A 609 -8.59 5.92 -6.39
C LYS A 609 -9.46 6.57 -7.45
N ALA A 610 -8.84 7.23 -8.44
CA ALA A 610 -9.56 7.67 -9.64
C ALA A 610 -10.48 6.57 -10.18
N PHE A 611 -11.67 6.94 -10.66
CA PHE A 611 -12.73 6.00 -11.03
C PHE A 611 -12.19 4.91 -11.97
N HIS A 612 -12.40 3.65 -11.58
CA HIS A 612 -11.80 2.51 -12.27
C HIS A 612 -12.76 1.87 -13.27
N PHE A 613 -12.50 2.09 -14.55
CA PHE A 613 -13.24 1.50 -15.67
C PHE A 613 -13.04 -0.01 -15.84
N GLY A 614 -12.11 -0.61 -15.10
CA GLY A 614 -11.97 -2.07 -15.11
C GLY A 614 -11.50 -2.58 -16.46
N ALA A 615 -12.13 -3.63 -16.98
CA ALA A 615 -11.81 -4.16 -18.31
C ALA A 615 -12.01 -3.14 -19.43
N ALA A 616 -12.93 -2.18 -19.25
CA ALA A 616 -13.21 -1.12 -20.22
C ALA A 616 -12.08 -0.09 -20.37
N ALA A 617 -11.06 -0.11 -19.49
CA ALA A 617 -9.93 0.82 -19.58
C ALA A 617 -9.13 0.72 -20.89
N GLN A 618 -9.33 -0.29 -21.73
CA GLN A 618 -8.68 -0.39 -23.04
C GLN A 618 -9.52 0.18 -24.20
N LEU A 619 -10.77 0.59 -23.97
CA LEU A 619 -11.62 1.17 -25.02
C LEU A 619 -11.00 2.46 -25.58
N PRO A 620 -11.14 2.77 -26.88
CA PRO A 620 -10.61 4.01 -27.46
C PRO A 620 -11.19 5.27 -26.83
N TYR A 621 -12.47 5.23 -26.46
CA TYR A 621 -13.19 6.32 -25.81
C TYR A 621 -13.77 5.86 -24.47
N LEU A 622 -13.69 6.73 -23.47
CA LEU A 622 -14.39 6.60 -22.19
C LEU A 622 -15.17 7.88 -21.89
N PRO A 623 -16.47 7.78 -21.55
CA PRO A 623 -17.28 8.93 -21.20
C PRO A 623 -16.84 9.55 -19.87
N ARG A 624 -17.17 10.81 -19.67
CA ARG A 624 -17.03 11.48 -18.38
C ARG A 624 -17.88 10.74 -17.34
N VAL A 625 -17.38 10.60 -16.11
CA VAL A 625 -18.15 10.04 -14.99
C VAL A 625 -18.37 11.12 -13.95
N ARG A 626 -19.64 11.45 -13.69
CA ARG A 626 -20.04 12.50 -12.76
C ARG A 626 -20.93 11.95 -11.66
N TYR A 627 -20.72 12.40 -10.44
CA TYR A 627 -21.63 12.23 -9.32
C TYR A 627 -21.94 13.60 -8.73
N ARG A 628 -23.21 14.00 -8.73
CA ARG A 628 -23.64 15.35 -8.33
C ARG A 628 -22.85 16.43 -9.10
N ARG A 629 -22.10 17.29 -8.40
CA ARG A 629 -21.27 18.35 -8.99
C ARG A 629 -19.83 17.89 -9.21
N THR A 630 -19.51 16.63 -8.90
CA THR A 630 -18.15 16.10 -8.99
C THR A 630 -17.93 15.29 -10.25
N VAL A 631 -16.95 15.70 -11.06
CA VAL A 631 -16.34 14.88 -12.11
C VAL A 631 -15.34 13.92 -11.46
N LEU A 632 -15.71 12.65 -11.35
CA LEU A 632 -14.88 11.58 -10.80
C LEU A 632 -13.82 11.10 -11.80
N SER A 633 -14.16 11.16 -13.09
CA SER A 633 -13.22 10.96 -14.20
C SER A 633 -13.62 11.84 -15.38
N PRO A 634 -12.70 12.64 -15.94
CA PRO A 634 -12.95 13.33 -17.21
C PRO A 634 -13.13 12.31 -18.34
N ALA A 635 -13.74 12.74 -19.44
CA ALA A 635 -13.76 11.96 -20.67
C ALA A 635 -12.33 11.72 -21.19
N ARG A 636 -12.09 10.55 -21.81
CA ARG A 636 -10.76 10.16 -22.29
C ARG A 636 -10.84 9.54 -23.68
N TRP A 637 -9.87 9.91 -24.52
CA TRP A 637 -9.67 9.39 -25.87
C TRP A 637 -8.25 8.82 -26.01
N LEU A 638 -8.12 7.73 -26.76
CA LEU A 638 -6.84 7.18 -27.19
C LEU A 638 -6.70 7.41 -28.69
N LEU A 639 -5.79 8.30 -29.06
CA LEU A 639 -5.47 8.62 -30.44
C LEU A 639 -4.29 7.75 -30.89
N ALA A 640 -4.53 6.82 -31.82
CA ALA A 640 -3.45 6.02 -32.41
C ALA A 640 -2.76 6.80 -33.54
N ALA A 641 -1.44 6.64 -33.67
CA ALA A 641 -0.67 7.34 -34.71
C ALA A 641 -1.18 7.04 -36.13
N GLY A 642 -1.68 5.82 -36.37
CA GLY A 642 -2.24 5.41 -37.66
C GLY A 642 -3.64 5.97 -37.98
N GLU A 643 -4.29 6.68 -37.06
CA GLU A 643 -5.58 7.35 -37.34
C GLU A 643 -5.42 8.72 -38.00
N LEU A 644 -4.21 9.29 -38.02
CA LEU A 644 -3.89 10.57 -38.65
C LEU A 644 -2.80 10.40 -39.72
N PRO A 645 -2.68 11.34 -40.68
CA PRO A 645 -1.63 11.31 -41.70
C PRO A 645 -0.22 11.32 -41.08
N GLY A 646 0.70 10.60 -41.71
CA GLY A 646 2.09 10.45 -41.24
C GLY A 646 2.97 11.70 -41.49
N ARG A 647 4.26 11.58 -41.17
CA ARG A 647 5.23 12.70 -41.18
C ARG A 647 5.33 13.46 -42.52
N GLY A 648 5.07 12.80 -43.64
CA GLY A 648 5.14 13.40 -44.98
C GLY A 648 3.93 14.25 -45.39
N ALA A 649 2.83 14.22 -44.63
CA ALA A 649 1.63 14.96 -44.95
C ALA A 649 1.79 16.47 -44.71
N SER A 650 1.13 17.28 -45.54
CA SER A 650 1.05 18.72 -45.33
C SER A 650 0.31 19.08 -44.03
N THR A 651 0.51 20.29 -43.51
CA THR A 651 -0.21 20.75 -42.31
C THR A 651 -1.72 20.79 -42.54
N ALA A 652 -2.16 21.22 -43.73
CA ALA A 652 -3.58 21.29 -44.08
C ALA A 652 -4.25 19.91 -44.12
N GLU A 653 -3.59 18.91 -44.75
CA GLU A 653 -4.10 17.53 -44.76
C GLU A 653 -4.18 16.94 -43.35
N TRP A 654 -3.18 17.21 -42.52
CA TRP A 654 -3.14 16.72 -41.14
C TRP A 654 -4.23 17.38 -40.28
N ASP A 655 -4.40 18.70 -40.38
CA ASP A 655 -5.42 19.46 -39.65
C ASP A 655 -6.83 19.03 -40.06
N ALA A 656 -7.10 18.84 -41.35
CA ALA A 656 -8.39 18.33 -41.83
C ALA A 656 -8.70 16.92 -41.32
N ALA A 657 -7.69 16.04 -41.27
CA ALA A 657 -7.84 14.71 -40.69
C ALA A 657 -8.09 14.75 -39.17
N LEU A 658 -7.41 15.66 -38.45
CA LEU A 658 -7.64 15.86 -37.02
C LEU A 658 -9.07 16.37 -36.77
N GLU A 659 -9.55 17.33 -37.55
CA GLU A 659 -10.91 17.87 -37.42
C GLU A 659 -11.97 16.79 -37.66
N ALA A 660 -11.79 15.97 -38.71
CA ALA A 660 -12.65 14.82 -38.98
C ALA A 660 -12.61 13.79 -37.82
N TRP A 661 -11.43 13.54 -37.26
CA TRP A 661 -11.27 12.64 -36.11
C TRP A 661 -11.95 13.19 -34.86
N CYS A 662 -11.76 14.47 -34.54
CA CYS A 662 -12.41 15.14 -33.41
C CYS A 662 -13.93 15.11 -33.56
N SER A 663 -14.45 15.34 -34.77
CA SER A 663 -15.89 15.28 -35.07
C SER A 663 -16.44 13.87 -34.88
N ARG A 664 -15.72 12.83 -35.34
CA ARG A 664 -16.10 11.42 -35.19
C ARG A 664 -16.19 10.98 -33.73
N TRP A 665 -15.28 11.49 -32.89
CA TRP A 665 -15.12 11.06 -31.49
C TRP A 665 -15.66 12.08 -30.47
N TRP A 666 -16.32 13.14 -30.92
CA TRP A 666 -16.85 14.25 -30.10
C TRP A 666 -15.81 14.86 -29.15
N VAL A 667 -14.60 15.06 -29.66
CA VAL A 667 -13.49 15.60 -28.87
C VAL A 667 -13.67 17.12 -28.75
N PRO A 668 -13.69 17.68 -27.52
CA PRO A 668 -13.82 19.11 -27.33
C PRO A 668 -12.57 19.86 -27.83
N GLY A 669 -12.70 21.14 -28.14
CA GLY A 669 -11.56 21.96 -28.56
C GLY A 669 -10.44 22.03 -27.50
N HIS A 670 -10.78 21.95 -26.21
CA HIS A 670 -9.82 21.98 -25.12
C HIS A 670 -9.62 20.58 -24.52
N VAL A 671 -8.40 20.05 -24.64
CA VAL A 671 -8.01 18.75 -24.09
C VAL A 671 -6.63 18.83 -23.44
N ALA A 672 -6.30 17.87 -22.58
CA ALA A 672 -4.95 17.67 -22.09
C ALA A 672 -4.33 16.44 -22.75
N MET A 673 -3.14 16.60 -23.32
CA MET A 673 -2.28 15.46 -23.66
C MET A 673 -1.74 14.86 -22.37
N VAL A 674 -1.92 13.56 -22.19
CA VAL A 674 -1.53 12.83 -20.98
C VAL A 674 -0.46 11.80 -21.30
N GLU A 675 0.66 11.90 -20.60
CA GLU A 675 1.76 10.94 -20.65
C GLU A 675 2.18 10.63 -19.22
N HIS A 676 1.86 9.42 -18.74
CA HIS A 676 2.03 9.04 -17.34
C HIS A 676 1.32 10.03 -16.39
N ASP A 677 2.05 10.75 -15.54
CA ASP A 677 1.56 11.76 -14.61
C ASP A 677 1.61 13.20 -15.19
N ARG A 678 2.17 13.37 -16.40
CA ARG A 678 2.31 14.66 -17.07
C ARG A 678 1.05 14.97 -17.86
N ARG A 679 0.49 16.14 -17.61
CA ARG A 679 -0.64 16.70 -18.36
C ARG A 679 -0.19 17.99 -19.03
N GLN A 680 -0.47 18.12 -20.33
CA GLN A 680 -0.24 19.34 -21.10
C GLN A 680 -1.57 19.76 -21.73
N PRO A 681 -2.31 20.68 -21.10
CA PRO A 681 -3.51 21.28 -21.69
C PRO A 681 -3.17 21.99 -23.00
N VAL A 682 -4.01 21.75 -24.00
CA VAL A 682 -3.91 22.29 -25.37
C VAL A 682 -5.30 22.68 -25.86
N ASP A 683 -5.33 23.72 -26.67
CA ASP A 683 -6.49 24.14 -27.46
C ASP A 683 -6.26 23.71 -28.92
N LEU A 684 -7.06 22.76 -29.39
CA LEU A 684 -7.02 22.20 -30.73
C LEU A 684 -7.44 23.21 -31.81
N GLY A 685 -8.08 24.32 -31.43
CA GLY A 685 -8.33 25.46 -32.31
C GLY A 685 -7.05 26.23 -32.66
N HIS A 686 -6.01 26.13 -31.82
CA HIS A 686 -4.77 26.88 -31.98
C HIS A 686 -3.73 26.13 -32.85
N PRO A 687 -3.20 26.73 -33.94
CA PRO A 687 -2.26 26.07 -34.85
C PRO A 687 -1.00 25.51 -34.17
N LEU A 688 -0.33 26.30 -33.33
CA LEU A 688 0.86 25.82 -32.59
C LEU A 688 0.57 24.67 -31.62
N HIS A 689 -0.63 24.60 -31.04
CA HIS A 689 -1.01 23.49 -30.17
C HIS A 689 -1.24 22.21 -30.96
N ARG A 690 -1.85 22.30 -32.14
CA ARG A 690 -1.96 21.17 -33.08
C ARG A 690 -0.59 20.67 -33.52
N LEU A 691 0.36 21.58 -33.74
CA LEU A 691 1.74 21.20 -34.02
C LEU A 691 2.43 20.49 -32.85
N LEU A 692 2.20 20.95 -31.61
CA LEU A 692 2.66 20.23 -30.41
C LEU A 692 2.07 18.81 -30.35
N LEU A 693 0.77 18.67 -30.59
CA LEU A 693 0.07 17.39 -30.65
C LEU A 693 0.68 16.46 -31.71
N ARG A 694 0.84 16.96 -32.96
CA ARG A 694 1.46 16.22 -34.06
C ARG A 694 2.86 15.74 -33.70
N THR A 695 3.71 16.64 -33.20
CA THR A 695 5.10 16.31 -32.84
C THR A 695 5.20 15.25 -31.75
N ARG A 696 4.26 15.25 -30.80
CA ARG A 696 4.18 14.23 -29.75
C ARG A 696 3.69 12.89 -30.30
N LEU A 697 2.66 12.89 -31.12
CA LEU A 697 2.13 11.68 -31.75
C LEU A 697 3.16 11.03 -32.69
N GLU A 698 3.99 11.80 -33.38
CA GLU A 698 5.06 11.27 -34.23
C GLU A 698 6.15 10.49 -33.46
N ARG A 699 6.19 10.60 -32.14
CA ARG A 699 7.15 9.91 -31.25
C ARG A 699 6.51 8.78 -30.44
N ALA A 700 5.20 8.60 -30.53
CA ALA A 700 4.44 7.64 -29.73
C ALA A 700 3.45 6.87 -30.60
N ASP A 701 3.33 5.56 -30.42
CA ASP A 701 2.35 4.77 -31.19
C ASP A 701 0.89 5.17 -30.88
N ARG A 702 0.67 5.69 -29.66
CA ARG A 702 -0.63 6.09 -29.16
C ARG A 702 -0.49 7.21 -28.12
N LEU A 703 -1.38 8.19 -28.18
CA LEU A 703 -1.45 9.31 -27.25
C LEU A 703 -2.80 9.30 -26.51
N GLU A 704 -2.76 9.55 -25.20
CA GLU A 704 -3.97 9.71 -24.39
C GLU A 704 -4.35 11.20 -24.33
N LEU A 705 -5.60 11.50 -24.70
CA LEU A 705 -6.20 12.82 -24.54
C LEU A 705 -7.28 12.76 -23.47
N ARG A 706 -7.33 13.76 -22.59
CA ARG A 706 -8.40 13.90 -21.59
C ARG A 706 -9.08 15.25 -21.69
N GLU A 707 -10.35 15.27 -21.38
CA GLU A 707 -11.08 16.51 -21.19
C GLU A 707 -10.44 17.32 -20.05
N THR A 708 -10.31 18.63 -20.24
CA THR A 708 -9.69 19.57 -19.30
C THR A 708 -10.52 20.86 -19.18
N SER A 709 -10.28 21.65 -18.13
CA SER A 709 -10.94 22.94 -17.93
C SER A 709 -10.50 24.00 -18.95
N THR A 710 -11.45 24.87 -19.32
CA THR A 710 -11.19 26.13 -20.03
C THR A 710 -10.69 27.22 -19.07
N LEU A 711 -10.35 28.40 -19.58
CA LEU A 711 -10.02 29.56 -18.71
C LEU A 711 -11.25 30.06 -17.94
N GLU A 712 -12.43 30.01 -18.58
CA GLU A 712 -13.70 30.42 -17.97
C GLU A 712 -14.07 29.51 -16.79
N ASP A 713 -13.79 28.21 -16.90
CA ASP A 713 -14.02 27.24 -15.84
C ASP A 713 -13.21 27.57 -14.57
N VAL A 714 -12.02 28.16 -14.68
CA VAL A 714 -11.14 28.46 -13.53
C VAL A 714 -11.08 29.95 -13.19
N ALA A 715 -11.99 30.75 -13.77
CA ALA A 715 -11.98 32.21 -13.66
C ALA A 715 -12.16 32.73 -12.23
N TRP A 716 -12.81 31.97 -11.34
CA TRP A 716 -12.96 32.36 -9.92
C TRP A 716 -11.63 32.62 -9.21
N LEU A 717 -10.58 31.88 -9.56
CA LEU A 717 -9.23 32.08 -9.03
C LEU A 717 -8.35 32.88 -10.02
N GLY A 718 -8.74 32.89 -11.29
CA GLY A 718 -8.02 33.55 -12.40
C GLY A 718 -6.77 32.81 -12.86
N ARG A 719 -6.49 31.63 -12.30
CA ARG A 719 -5.25 30.85 -12.52
C ARG A 719 -5.55 29.34 -12.46
N ALA A 720 -4.76 28.54 -13.18
CA ALA A 720 -4.80 27.09 -13.03
C ALA A 720 -4.43 26.71 -11.59
N HIS A 721 -5.21 25.81 -10.98
CA HIS A 721 -5.07 25.45 -9.57
C HIS A 721 -5.53 24.03 -9.25
N GLU A 722 -5.07 23.55 -8.10
CA GLU A 722 -5.46 22.30 -7.48
C GLU A 722 -5.50 22.51 -5.96
N VAL A 723 -6.54 22.01 -5.30
CA VAL A 723 -6.74 22.12 -3.85
C VAL A 723 -6.61 20.73 -3.24
N LEU A 724 -5.70 20.56 -2.30
CA LEU A 724 -5.50 19.31 -1.57
C LEU A 724 -6.22 19.37 -0.24
N ILE A 725 -7.21 18.50 -0.06
CA ILE A 725 -8.07 18.50 1.12
C ILE A 725 -7.77 17.22 1.93
N PRO A 726 -6.97 17.30 3.00
CA PRO A 726 -6.79 16.19 3.92
C PRO A 726 -8.03 16.04 4.82
N MET A 727 -8.45 14.81 5.07
CA MET A 727 -9.60 14.50 5.92
C MET A 727 -9.28 13.33 6.84
N VAL A 728 -9.89 13.34 8.03
CA VAL A 728 -9.77 12.30 9.05
C VAL A 728 -11.13 11.69 9.32
N LEU A 729 -11.18 10.39 9.55
CA LEU A 729 -12.42 9.69 9.87
C LEU A 729 -12.84 10.05 11.29
N ASP A 730 -14.14 10.31 11.51
CA ASP A 730 -14.67 10.53 12.85
C ASP A 730 -14.26 9.41 13.80
N PRO A 731 -13.79 9.73 15.02
CA PRO A 731 -13.45 8.74 16.02
C PRO A 731 -14.65 7.83 16.25
N GLN A 732 -14.58 6.60 15.77
CA GLN A 732 -15.58 5.61 16.11
C GLN A 732 -15.30 5.16 17.55
N PRO A 733 -16.33 4.99 18.41
CA PRO A 733 -16.14 4.36 19.71
C PRO A 733 -15.45 3.02 19.47
N ALA A 734 -14.31 2.83 20.11
CA ALA A 734 -13.44 1.71 19.86
C ALA A 734 -14.25 0.41 19.82
N THR A 735 -14.26 -0.27 18.67
CA THR A 735 -14.44 -1.72 18.71
C THR A 735 -13.19 -2.22 19.41
N ASP A 736 -13.37 -2.61 20.66
CA ASP A 736 -12.35 -3.05 21.61
C ASP A 736 -11.08 -3.52 20.87
N PRO A 737 -9.98 -2.75 20.90
CA PRO A 737 -8.72 -3.22 20.34
C PRO A 737 -8.36 -4.42 21.20
N GLY A 738 -8.70 -5.61 20.71
CA GLY A 738 -8.55 -6.85 21.48
C GLY A 738 -7.17 -6.88 22.15
N PRO A 739 -7.08 -7.47 23.35
CA PRO A 739 -6.06 -7.16 24.36
C PRO A 739 -4.67 -6.97 23.75
N GLY A 740 -4.01 -5.88 24.17
CA GLY A 740 -2.67 -5.46 23.72
C GLY A 740 -1.64 -6.58 23.75
N ILE A 741 -0.52 -6.39 23.05
CA ILE A 741 0.52 -7.43 22.86
C ILE A 741 1.05 -8.00 24.18
N SER A 742 0.86 -7.33 25.33
CA SER A 742 1.40 -7.76 26.62
C SER A 742 1.03 -9.20 27.03
N THR A 743 0.00 -9.82 26.43
CA THR A 743 -0.36 -11.23 26.63
C THR A 743 -0.05 -12.15 25.43
N ARG A 744 0.52 -11.64 24.34
CA ARG A 744 0.68 -12.35 23.06
C ARG A 744 2.15 -12.47 22.66
N ARG A 745 2.68 -13.68 22.77
CA ARG A 745 4.08 -14.02 22.44
C ARG A 745 4.34 -13.88 20.95
N VAL A 746 5.51 -13.31 20.61
CA VAL A 746 6.04 -13.26 19.25
C VAL A 746 6.23 -14.68 18.73
N VAL A 747 5.69 -14.96 17.55
CA VAL A 747 5.79 -16.28 16.88
C VAL A 747 7.04 -16.30 16.01
N ALA A 748 7.95 -17.22 16.32
CA ALA A 748 9.13 -17.45 15.50
C ALA A 748 8.74 -18.07 14.14
N VAL A 749 9.42 -17.68 13.06
CA VAL A 749 9.08 -18.11 11.69
C VAL A 749 9.43 -19.59 11.43
N ASP A 750 10.30 -20.16 12.24
CA ASP A 750 10.77 -21.55 12.22
C ASP A 750 10.03 -22.48 13.19
N ALA A 751 8.92 -22.03 13.79
CA ALA A 751 8.11 -22.84 14.71
C ALA A 751 7.40 -24.05 14.05
N GLY A 752 7.56 -24.24 12.73
CA GLY A 752 6.96 -25.34 11.98
C GLY A 752 7.71 -26.66 12.18
N HIS A 753 6.96 -27.76 12.21
CA HIS A 753 7.48 -29.12 12.33
C HIS A 753 7.75 -29.69 10.93
N LEU A 754 9.03 -29.83 10.58
CA LEU A 754 9.44 -30.34 9.26
C LEU A 754 9.20 -31.85 9.11
N PRO A 755 8.97 -32.35 7.89
CA PRO A 755 8.95 -33.79 7.62
C PRO A 755 10.27 -34.48 8.00
N GLY A 756 10.19 -35.71 8.52
CA GLY A 756 11.33 -36.61 8.74
C GLY A 756 11.78 -36.72 10.19
N GLU A 757 11.89 -35.59 10.90
CA GLU A 757 12.44 -35.53 12.27
C GLU A 757 11.50 -34.80 13.26
N SER A 758 10.20 -34.81 13.00
CA SER A 758 9.22 -34.20 13.89
C SER A 758 8.30 -35.21 14.57
N THR A 759 7.63 -34.75 15.63
CA THR A 759 6.58 -35.52 16.31
C THR A 759 5.24 -35.46 15.58
N VAL A 760 5.13 -34.78 14.42
CA VAL A 760 3.87 -34.65 13.69
C VAL A 760 4.06 -34.99 12.21
N VAL A 761 3.44 -36.08 11.75
CA VAL A 761 3.30 -36.37 10.31
C VAL A 761 2.10 -35.60 9.78
N SER A 762 2.35 -34.57 8.97
CA SER A 762 1.30 -33.88 8.21
C SER A 762 1.27 -34.38 6.77
N ALA A 763 0.13 -34.92 6.35
CA ALA A 763 -0.05 -35.49 5.03
C ALA A 763 -1.25 -34.87 4.31
N HIS A 764 -1.04 -34.41 3.08
CA HIS A 764 -2.11 -33.98 2.18
C HIS A 764 -2.49 -35.14 1.25
N LEU A 765 -3.74 -35.58 1.32
CA LEU A 765 -4.31 -36.66 0.50
C LEU A 765 -5.17 -36.04 -0.61
N TYR A 766 -4.78 -36.26 -1.86
CA TYR A 766 -5.47 -35.72 -3.02
C TYR A 766 -6.37 -36.79 -3.65
N GLY A 767 -7.67 -36.50 -3.74
CA GLY A 767 -8.69 -37.39 -4.28
C GLY A 767 -9.97 -36.62 -4.59
N HIS A 768 -10.96 -37.29 -5.17
CA HIS A 768 -12.21 -36.62 -5.53
C HIS A 768 -13.00 -36.21 -4.26
N PRO A 769 -13.44 -34.94 -4.10
CA PRO A 769 -14.11 -34.47 -2.88
C PRO A 769 -15.35 -35.27 -2.47
N ALA A 770 -16.10 -35.80 -3.43
CA ALA A 770 -17.29 -36.64 -3.18
C ALA A 770 -16.97 -38.00 -2.53
N ARG A 771 -15.70 -38.42 -2.47
CA ARG A 771 -15.26 -39.68 -1.84
C ARG A 771 -14.68 -39.47 -0.44
N VAL A 772 -14.63 -38.23 0.05
CA VAL A 772 -14.02 -37.93 1.36
C VAL A 772 -14.78 -38.62 2.50
N GLU A 773 -16.10 -38.72 2.44
CA GLU A 773 -16.87 -39.39 3.50
C GLU A 773 -16.59 -40.89 3.55
N GLU A 774 -16.47 -41.55 2.39
CA GLU A 774 -16.05 -42.95 2.26
C GLU A 774 -14.64 -43.16 2.80
N LEU A 775 -13.69 -42.29 2.41
CA LEU A 775 -12.32 -42.31 2.92
C LEU A 775 -12.27 -42.17 4.44
N LEU A 776 -13.04 -41.24 5.01
CA LEU A 776 -13.06 -40.99 6.45
C LEU A 776 -13.75 -42.10 7.27
N THR A 777 -14.79 -42.72 6.73
CA THR A 777 -15.60 -43.70 7.49
C THR A 777 -15.20 -45.15 7.26
N GLN A 778 -14.68 -45.49 6.08
CA GLN A 778 -14.37 -46.88 5.72
C GLN A 778 -12.86 -47.17 5.64
N HIS A 779 -12.02 -46.19 5.30
CA HIS A 779 -10.60 -46.45 5.02
C HIS A 779 -9.64 -45.90 6.08
N LEU A 780 -9.90 -44.70 6.62
CA LEU A 780 -9.04 -44.08 7.62
C LEU A 780 -9.01 -44.84 8.95
N PRO A 781 -10.12 -45.40 9.48
CA PRO A 781 -10.06 -46.21 10.70
C PRO A 781 -9.12 -47.42 10.57
N HIS A 782 -9.16 -48.13 9.43
CA HIS A 782 -8.25 -49.26 9.18
C HIS A 782 -6.77 -48.85 9.15
N MET A 783 -6.46 -47.66 8.65
CA MET A 783 -5.11 -47.11 8.67
C MET A 783 -4.63 -46.84 10.10
N ILE A 784 -5.50 -46.26 10.94
CA ILE A 784 -5.18 -46.00 12.35
C ILE A 784 -5.03 -47.32 13.13
N ASP A 785 -5.89 -48.31 12.85
CA ASP A 785 -5.81 -49.63 13.48
C ASP A 785 -4.50 -50.37 13.11
N ALA A 786 -3.93 -50.11 11.93
CA ALA A 786 -2.66 -50.70 11.49
C ALA A 786 -1.45 -50.29 12.35
N PHE A 787 -1.56 -49.25 13.19
CA PHE A 787 -0.54 -48.89 14.19
C PHE A 787 -0.57 -49.77 15.45
N GLY A 788 -1.54 -50.68 15.57
CA GLY A 788 -1.59 -51.67 16.65
C GLY A 788 -1.81 -51.05 18.04
N VAL A 789 -0.94 -51.39 18.99
CA VAL A 789 -0.98 -50.89 20.38
C VAL A 789 -0.44 -49.45 20.48
N HIS A 790 0.42 -49.03 19.54
CA HIS A 790 1.06 -47.72 19.54
C HIS A 790 0.32 -46.74 18.62
N ARG A 791 -0.99 -46.59 18.80
CA ARG A 791 -1.81 -45.72 17.95
C ARG A 791 -1.41 -44.26 18.16
N PRO A 792 -1.02 -43.53 17.11
CA PRO A 792 -0.78 -42.11 17.23
C PRO A 792 -2.08 -41.38 17.50
N ARG A 793 -2.01 -40.27 18.24
CA ARG A 793 -3.11 -39.31 18.26
C ARG A 793 -3.22 -38.71 16.86
N TRP A 794 -4.43 -38.53 16.36
CA TRP A 794 -4.60 -38.07 15.00
C TRP A 794 -5.81 -37.17 14.85
N TRP A 795 -5.78 -36.32 13.83
CA TRP A 795 -6.92 -35.51 13.43
C TRP A 795 -6.85 -35.25 11.93
N PHE A 796 -7.94 -34.73 11.38
CA PHE A 796 -7.97 -34.32 9.98
C PHE A 796 -8.58 -32.93 9.79
N ARG A 797 -8.36 -32.35 8.61
CA ARG A 797 -9.06 -31.18 8.09
C ARG A 797 -9.35 -31.39 6.60
N ARG A 798 -10.52 -30.97 6.16
CA ARG A 798 -10.81 -30.82 4.73
C ARG A 798 -10.30 -29.45 4.28
N ASN A 799 -9.55 -29.38 3.18
CA ASN A 799 -9.00 -28.13 2.67
C ASN A 799 -9.53 -27.82 1.27
N ARG A 800 -10.04 -26.59 1.09
CA ARG A 800 -10.43 -26.02 -0.20
C ARG A 800 -10.08 -24.54 -0.21
N GLU A 801 -9.24 -24.12 -1.15
CA GLU A 801 -8.82 -22.72 -1.26
C GLU A 801 -9.75 -21.97 -2.22
N MET A 802 -10.74 -21.28 -1.66
CA MET A 802 -11.76 -20.55 -2.43
C MET A 802 -11.19 -19.40 -3.27
N ARG A 803 -10.05 -18.83 -2.86
CA ARG A 803 -9.44 -17.69 -3.57
C ARG A 803 -8.48 -18.11 -4.68
N ARG A 804 -8.12 -19.39 -4.70
CA ARG A 804 -7.21 -20.00 -5.67
C ARG A 804 -7.82 -21.33 -6.13
N PRO A 805 -8.87 -21.27 -6.97
CA PRO A 805 -9.57 -22.46 -7.44
C PRO A 805 -8.68 -23.39 -8.27
N GLU A 806 -7.51 -22.92 -8.71
CA GLU A 806 -6.48 -23.73 -9.34
C GLU A 806 -5.76 -24.68 -8.37
N ILE A 807 -5.89 -24.49 -7.05
CA ILE A 807 -5.33 -25.40 -6.05
C ILE A 807 -6.32 -26.53 -5.79
N ASP A 808 -5.85 -27.77 -5.99
CA ASP A 808 -6.65 -28.96 -5.72
C ASP A 808 -7.15 -29.02 -4.27
N GLN A 809 -8.36 -29.56 -4.12
CA GLN A 809 -8.89 -29.90 -2.81
C GLN A 809 -8.16 -31.12 -2.26
N TYR A 810 -7.90 -31.13 -0.96
CA TYR A 810 -7.25 -32.25 -0.31
C TYR A 810 -7.77 -32.46 1.11
N LEU A 811 -7.66 -33.71 1.56
CA LEU A 811 -7.84 -34.09 2.96
C LEU A 811 -6.47 -34.03 3.64
N ALA A 812 -6.29 -33.15 4.61
CA ALA A 812 -5.08 -33.11 5.40
C ALA A 812 -5.26 -33.97 6.66
N VAL A 813 -4.38 -34.94 6.84
CA VAL A 813 -4.33 -35.87 7.98
C VAL A 813 -3.06 -35.62 8.78
N TYR A 814 -3.20 -35.62 10.09
CA TYR A 814 -2.13 -35.38 11.04
C TYR A 814 -1.99 -36.57 11.97
N LEU A 815 -0.77 -37.08 12.13
CA LEU A 815 -0.42 -38.09 13.13
C LEU A 815 0.57 -37.48 14.11
N TRP A 816 0.18 -37.37 15.37
CA TRP A 816 1.05 -36.99 16.46
C TRP A 816 1.66 -38.24 17.10
N LEU A 817 2.98 -38.29 17.04
CA LEU A 817 3.87 -39.32 17.48
C LEU A 817 4.44 -39.01 18.87
N SER A 818 4.76 -40.05 19.62
CA SER A 818 5.41 -39.92 20.95
C SER A 818 6.82 -39.35 20.87
N GLU A 819 7.54 -39.62 19.79
CA GLU A 819 8.93 -39.22 19.60
C GLU A 819 9.26 -39.03 18.10
N PRO A 820 10.27 -38.20 17.75
CA PRO A 820 10.66 -37.97 16.36
C PRO A 820 11.09 -39.23 15.58
N SER A 821 11.70 -40.21 16.27
CA SER A 821 12.17 -41.47 15.65
C SER A 821 11.04 -42.31 15.06
N ALA A 822 9.80 -42.12 15.54
CA ALA A 822 8.61 -42.79 15.02
C ALA A 822 8.12 -42.24 13.67
N TYR A 823 8.69 -41.12 13.17
CA TYR A 823 8.25 -40.48 11.92
C TYR A 823 8.40 -41.40 10.72
N GLY A 824 9.57 -42.01 10.55
CA GLY A 824 9.87 -42.92 9.43
C GLY A 824 8.86 -44.09 9.34
N PRO A 825 8.68 -44.88 10.43
CA PRO A 825 7.68 -45.95 10.48
C PRO A 825 6.25 -45.46 10.18
N ALA A 826 5.85 -44.32 10.74
CA ALA A 826 4.51 -43.76 10.52
C ALA A 826 4.28 -43.31 9.08
N ALA A 827 5.26 -42.63 8.48
CA ALA A 827 5.23 -42.23 7.08
C ALA A 827 5.18 -43.45 6.14
N ALA A 828 5.92 -44.52 6.45
CA ALA A 828 5.89 -45.76 5.68
C ALA A 828 4.52 -46.47 5.78
N CYS A 829 3.89 -46.46 6.96
CA CYS A 829 2.54 -46.97 7.15
C CYS A 829 1.52 -46.19 6.30
N LEU A 830 1.55 -44.86 6.39
CA LEU A 830 0.71 -43.96 5.60
C LEU A 830 0.90 -44.18 4.09
N ALA A 831 2.15 -44.32 3.63
CA ALA A 831 2.46 -44.52 2.22
C ALA A 831 1.89 -45.83 1.67
N ARG A 832 2.01 -46.94 2.42
CA ARG A 832 1.42 -48.24 2.02
C ARG A 832 -0.10 -48.16 1.96
N TRP A 833 -0.74 -47.52 2.94
CA TRP A 833 -2.18 -47.30 2.94
C TRP A 833 -2.63 -46.44 1.74
N ALA A 834 -1.92 -45.35 1.47
CA ALA A 834 -2.23 -44.48 0.33
C ALA A 834 -2.06 -45.19 -1.02
N ASP A 835 -1.04 -46.04 -1.16
CA ASP A 835 -0.82 -46.85 -2.36
C ASP A 835 -1.97 -47.86 -2.60
N ASP A 836 -2.53 -48.41 -1.53
CA ASP A 836 -3.72 -49.25 -1.63
C ASP A 836 -4.95 -48.48 -2.12
N LEU A 837 -5.18 -47.28 -1.58
CA LEU A 837 -6.25 -46.40 -2.05
C LEU A 837 -6.07 -45.94 -3.50
N ARG A 838 -4.82 -45.79 -3.95
CA ARG A 838 -4.51 -45.49 -5.36
C ARG A 838 -4.87 -46.67 -6.27
N ARG A 839 -4.56 -47.91 -5.86
CA ARG A 839 -5.00 -49.12 -6.58
C ARG A 839 -6.52 -49.24 -6.66
N GLN A 840 -7.22 -48.74 -5.64
CA GLN A 840 -8.69 -48.67 -5.60
C GLN A 840 -9.28 -47.43 -6.31
N HIS A 841 -8.45 -46.58 -6.93
CA HIS A 841 -8.86 -45.33 -7.60
C HIS A 841 -9.50 -44.27 -6.69
N LEU A 842 -9.23 -44.31 -5.39
CA LEU A 842 -9.75 -43.35 -4.41
C LEU A 842 -8.81 -42.16 -4.17
N LEU A 843 -7.51 -42.33 -4.38
CA LEU A 843 -6.50 -41.27 -4.29
C LEU A 843 -5.70 -41.12 -5.59
N ALA A 844 -5.29 -39.90 -5.88
CA ALA A 844 -4.38 -39.56 -6.98
C ALA A 844 -2.92 -39.56 -6.49
N HIS A 845 -2.63 -38.81 -5.42
CA HIS A 845 -1.29 -38.74 -4.81
C HIS A 845 -1.35 -38.25 -3.36
N VAL A 846 -0.20 -38.32 -2.67
CA VAL A 846 -0.02 -37.87 -1.30
C VAL A 846 1.23 -37.00 -1.20
N SER A 847 1.20 -35.98 -0.34
CA SER A 847 2.37 -35.15 -0.01
C SER A 847 2.57 -35.09 1.49
N LEU A 848 3.80 -35.31 1.96
CA LEU A 848 4.20 -34.97 3.33
C LEU A 848 4.61 -33.50 3.37
N THR A 849 4.08 -32.74 4.34
CA THR A 849 4.29 -31.29 4.43
C THR A 849 4.75 -30.88 5.82
N THR A 850 5.28 -29.67 5.94
CA THR A 850 5.50 -29.02 7.23
C THR A 850 4.17 -28.85 7.96
N TYR A 851 4.16 -29.13 9.27
CA TYR A 851 3.04 -28.79 10.14
C TYR A 851 3.33 -27.46 10.85
N ASP A 852 2.58 -26.42 10.51
CA ASP A 852 2.68 -25.10 11.13
C ASP A 852 1.66 -24.96 12.29
N PRO A 853 2.10 -24.96 13.56
CA PRO A 853 1.20 -24.77 14.68
C PRO A 853 0.66 -23.32 14.71
N GLN A 854 -0.65 -23.18 14.77
CA GLN A 854 -1.31 -21.86 14.77
C GLN A 854 -1.39 -21.26 16.19
N SER A 855 -0.22 -21.03 16.80
CA SER A 855 -0.12 -20.55 18.18
C SER A 855 -0.81 -19.19 18.41
N GLY A 856 -0.82 -18.32 17.40
CA GLY A 856 -1.60 -17.08 17.46
C GLY A 856 -3.10 -17.33 17.64
N ARG A 857 -3.65 -18.36 16.97
CA ARG A 857 -5.07 -18.67 17.03
C ARG A 857 -5.44 -19.51 18.24
N TYR A 858 -4.62 -20.45 18.68
CA TYR A 858 -5.00 -21.42 19.70
C TYR A 858 -4.24 -21.30 21.03
N GLY A 859 -3.33 -20.34 21.17
CA GLY A 859 -2.46 -20.22 22.34
C GLY A 859 -1.16 -21.01 22.14
N HIS A 860 -0.30 -21.00 23.16
CA HIS A 860 1.01 -21.63 23.12
C HIS A 860 1.19 -22.65 24.26
N SER A 861 2.24 -23.48 24.16
CA SER A 861 2.65 -24.40 25.24
C SER A 861 1.47 -25.32 25.66
N PRO A 862 1.07 -25.52 26.95
CA PRO A 862 -0.02 -26.47 27.28
C PRO A 862 -1.34 -26.24 26.50
N ALA A 863 -1.69 -25.00 26.19
CA ALA A 863 -2.90 -24.70 25.41
C ALA A 863 -2.82 -25.29 23.99
N LEU A 864 -1.64 -25.30 23.37
CA LEU A 864 -1.43 -25.88 22.05
C LEU A 864 -1.46 -27.42 22.07
N ASP A 865 -1.07 -28.04 23.17
CA ASP A 865 -1.17 -29.49 23.35
C ASP A 865 -2.63 -29.91 23.57
N HIS A 866 -3.35 -29.19 24.45
CA HIS A 866 -4.77 -29.44 24.71
C HIS A 866 -5.67 -29.14 23.51
N VAL A 867 -5.37 -28.14 22.66
CA VAL A 867 -6.18 -27.92 21.45
C VAL A 867 -6.02 -29.06 20.45
N GLN A 868 -4.87 -29.73 20.42
CA GLN A 868 -4.67 -30.90 19.57
C GLN A 868 -5.44 -32.11 20.08
N ASP A 869 -5.62 -32.25 21.41
CA ASP A 869 -6.60 -33.18 21.99
C ASP A 869 -8.02 -32.86 21.52
N VAL A 870 -8.40 -31.58 21.51
CA VAL A 870 -9.68 -31.14 20.97
C VAL A 870 -9.81 -31.51 19.48
N PHE A 871 -8.76 -31.32 18.67
CA PHE A 871 -8.80 -31.67 17.24
C PHE A 871 -8.97 -33.17 17.02
N ALA A 872 -8.33 -34.01 17.83
CA ALA A 872 -8.46 -35.46 17.76
C ALA A 872 -9.88 -35.90 18.17
N ALA A 873 -10.37 -35.43 19.31
CA ALA A 873 -11.71 -35.74 19.78
C ALA A 873 -12.79 -35.24 18.80
N ASP A 874 -12.62 -34.05 18.24
CA ASP A 874 -13.57 -33.49 17.27
C ASP A 874 -13.54 -34.20 15.91
N SER A 875 -12.39 -34.74 15.50
CA SER A 875 -12.28 -35.60 14.31
C SER A 875 -13.06 -36.92 14.51
N ALA A 876 -12.98 -37.52 15.69
CA ALA A 876 -13.79 -38.69 16.04
C ALA A 876 -15.30 -38.35 16.07
N CYS A 877 -15.67 -37.19 16.62
CA CYS A 877 -17.06 -36.71 16.59
C CYS A 877 -17.60 -36.57 15.17
N ALA A 878 -16.83 -35.94 14.28
CA ALA A 878 -17.23 -35.77 12.89
C ALA A 878 -17.44 -37.11 12.17
N ILE A 879 -16.56 -38.09 12.38
CA ILE A 879 -16.70 -39.43 11.77
C ILE A 879 -17.90 -40.18 12.32
N ALA A 880 -18.13 -40.12 13.64
CA ALA A 880 -19.32 -40.71 14.27
C ALA A 880 -20.60 -40.09 13.70
N GLN A 881 -20.63 -38.77 13.50
CA GLN A 881 -21.77 -38.06 12.91
C GLN A 881 -22.00 -38.40 11.44
N ILE A 882 -20.95 -38.44 10.62
CA ILE A 882 -21.07 -38.86 9.21
C ILE A 882 -21.62 -40.28 9.15
N SER A 883 -21.09 -41.18 9.97
CA SER A 883 -21.55 -42.58 10.03
C SER A 883 -22.99 -42.71 10.53
N ALA A 884 -23.40 -41.91 11.51
CA ALA A 884 -24.78 -41.88 12.01
C ALA A 884 -25.74 -41.26 10.97
N SER A 885 -25.32 -40.19 10.28
CA SER A 885 -26.07 -39.57 9.19
C SER A 885 -26.35 -40.58 8.07
N ILE A 886 -25.33 -41.32 7.63
CA ILE A 886 -25.45 -42.37 6.61
C ILE A 886 -26.36 -43.50 7.08
N ARG A 887 -26.20 -44.00 8.31
CA ARG A 887 -26.99 -45.13 8.85
C ARG A 887 -28.44 -44.77 9.13
N ALA A 888 -28.70 -43.56 9.62
CA ALA A 888 -30.03 -43.12 10.05
C ALA A 888 -30.80 -42.34 8.97
N GLY A 889 -30.17 -41.98 7.85
CA GLY A 889 -30.78 -41.14 6.81
C GLY A 889 -31.06 -39.70 7.27
N VAL A 890 -30.39 -39.24 8.33
CA VAL A 890 -30.53 -37.87 8.85
C VAL A 890 -29.63 -36.94 8.07
N HIS A 891 -30.12 -35.73 7.74
CA HIS A 891 -29.32 -34.78 6.97
C HIS A 891 -28.04 -34.38 7.75
N PRO A 892 -26.83 -34.48 7.16
CA PRO A 892 -25.57 -34.27 7.88
C PRO A 892 -25.46 -32.87 8.48
N GLN A 893 -26.03 -31.87 7.78
CA GLN A 893 -26.06 -30.49 8.26
C GLN A 893 -26.90 -30.29 9.53
N ALA A 894 -27.97 -31.08 9.74
CA ALA A 894 -28.77 -31.00 10.97
C ALA A 894 -27.99 -31.52 12.18
N LEU A 895 -27.32 -32.67 12.02
CA LEU A 895 -26.43 -33.22 13.04
C LEU A 895 -25.25 -32.29 13.34
N ALA A 896 -24.65 -31.68 12.32
CA ALA A 896 -23.59 -30.70 12.50
C ALA A 896 -24.09 -29.48 13.28
N ALA A 897 -25.26 -28.92 12.95
CA ALA A 897 -25.84 -27.79 13.68
C ALA A 897 -26.16 -28.12 15.15
N ALA A 898 -26.71 -29.32 15.43
CA ALA A 898 -26.89 -29.80 16.80
C ALA A 898 -25.54 -29.95 17.53
N SER A 899 -24.51 -30.39 16.83
CA SER A 899 -23.15 -30.50 17.38
C SER A 899 -22.49 -29.15 17.64
N LEU A 900 -22.79 -28.11 16.85
CA LEU A 900 -22.32 -26.75 17.12
C LEU A 900 -22.92 -26.22 18.44
N VAL A 901 -24.18 -26.56 18.72
CA VAL A 901 -24.84 -26.24 20.01
C VAL A 901 -24.14 -26.97 21.16
N ASP A 902 -23.95 -28.29 21.04
CA ASP A 902 -23.22 -29.11 22.03
C ASP A 902 -21.80 -28.57 22.30
N LEU A 903 -21.06 -28.25 21.23
CA LEU A 903 -19.69 -27.73 21.33
C LEU A 903 -19.68 -26.38 22.08
N ALA A 904 -20.57 -25.45 21.73
CA ALA A 904 -20.64 -24.15 22.37
C ALA A 904 -21.01 -24.24 23.85
N VAL A 905 -22.00 -25.07 24.19
CA VAL A 905 -22.43 -25.32 25.58
C VAL A 905 -21.33 -25.98 26.39
N SER A 906 -20.67 -27.01 25.84
CA SER A 906 -19.57 -27.71 26.50
C SER A 906 -18.37 -26.80 26.74
N TYR A 907 -18.08 -25.91 25.80
CA TYR A 907 -16.96 -24.98 25.90
C TYR A 907 -17.24 -23.85 26.89
N ALA A 908 -18.41 -23.21 26.83
CA ALA A 908 -18.73 -22.03 27.65
C ALA A 908 -18.84 -22.33 29.16
N GLY A 909 -18.89 -23.60 29.57
CA GLY A 909 -18.94 -24.02 30.97
C GLY A 909 -20.36 -24.10 31.54
N SER A 910 -21.33 -23.40 30.94
CA SER A 910 -22.75 -23.60 31.19
C SER A 910 -23.55 -23.64 29.88
N PRO A 911 -24.69 -24.37 29.83
CA PRO A 911 -25.58 -24.34 28.68
C PRO A 911 -26.06 -22.94 28.32
N GLN A 912 -26.41 -22.12 29.31
CA GLN A 912 -26.94 -20.78 29.06
C GLN A 912 -25.90 -19.88 28.39
N ASP A 913 -24.67 -19.87 28.91
CA ASP A 913 -23.60 -19.04 28.35
C ASP A 913 -23.27 -19.43 26.91
N GLY A 914 -23.28 -20.74 26.60
CA GLY A 914 -23.07 -21.23 25.24
C GLY A 914 -24.17 -20.81 24.27
N LEU A 915 -25.44 -20.90 24.69
CA LEU A 915 -26.59 -20.48 23.87
C LEU A 915 -26.60 -18.96 23.64
N ASP A 916 -26.38 -18.17 24.69
CA ASP A 916 -26.31 -16.71 24.61
C ASP A 916 -25.15 -16.26 23.72
N TRP A 917 -24.00 -16.94 23.81
CA TRP A 917 -22.87 -16.72 22.93
C TRP A 917 -23.23 -17.00 21.47
N LEU A 918 -23.92 -18.11 21.15
CA LEU A 918 -24.34 -18.41 19.78
C LEU A 918 -25.31 -17.36 19.22
N ILE A 919 -26.24 -16.86 20.04
CA ILE A 919 -27.20 -15.82 19.65
C ILE A 919 -26.48 -14.51 19.31
N ARG A 920 -25.48 -14.15 20.12
CA ARG A 920 -24.69 -12.92 19.98
C ARG A 920 -23.68 -12.99 18.83
N GLU A 921 -22.96 -14.10 18.70
CA GLU A 921 -21.79 -14.21 17.83
C GLU A 921 -22.06 -14.78 16.44
N LEU A 922 -23.14 -15.53 16.25
CA LEU A 922 -23.55 -15.98 14.91
C LEU A 922 -24.41 -14.91 14.23
N ARG A 923 -24.09 -14.61 12.96
CA ARG A 923 -24.74 -13.54 12.21
C ARG A 923 -26.25 -13.76 12.11
N GLN A 924 -27.02 -12.70 12.40
CA GLN A 924 -28.43 -12.62 12.06
C GLN A 924 -28.57 -12.29 10.57
N GLU A 925 -28.89 -13.30 9.78
CA GLU A 925 -29.08 -13.15 8.33
C GLU A 925 -30.53 -13.48 7.93
N HIS A 926 -31.09 -12.68 7.03
CA HIS A 926 -32.44 -12.85 6.51
C HIS A 926 -32.46 -13.91 5.39
N GLY A 927 -33.56 -14.66 5.29
CA GLY A 927 -33.77 -15.67 4.26
C GLY A 927 -34.41 -16.94 4.81
N ARG A 928 -35.11 -17.67 3.93
CA ARG A 928 -35.82 -18.90 4.32
C ARG A 928 -34.82 -20.04 4.51
N LEU A 929 -34.73 -20.56 5.73
CA LEU A 929 -34.11 -21.86 5.99
C LEU A 929 -35.02 -22.97 5.47
N ASP A 930 -34.42 -24.08 5.03
CA ASP A 930 -35.17 -25.28 4.70
C ASP A 930 -36.00 -25.72 5.94
N PRO A 931 -37.34 -25.80 5.85
CA PRO A 931 -38.18 -26.14 7.00
C PRO A 931 -37.92 -27.54 7.56
N ALA A 932 -37.64 -28.52 6.71
CA ALA A 932 -37.35 -29.89 7.13
C ALA A 932 -36.01 -29.95 7.86
N LEU A 933 -35.00 -29.28 7.32
CA LEU A 933 -33.69 -29.19 7.96
C LEU A 933 -33.76 -28.49 9.33
N ARG A 934 -34.52 -27.39 9.42
CA ARG A 934 -34.77 -26.68 10.67
C ARG A 934 -35.47 -27.58 11.69
N GLN A 935 -36.52 -28.28 11.29
CA GLN A 935 -37.27 -29.16 12.18
C GLN A 935 -36.40 -30.31 12.70
N GLN A 936 -35.69 -31.00 11.81
CA GLN A 936 -34.75 -32.06 12.21
C GLN A 936 -33.69 -31.53 13.18
N THR A 937 -33.10 -30.37 12.91
CA THR A 937 -32.09 -29.79 13.83
C THR A 937 -32.68 -29.53 15.21
N LEU A 938 -33.87 -28.95 15.28
CA LEU A 938 -34.54 -28.62 16.54
C LEU A 938 -34.94 -29.86 17.35
N GLU A 939 -35.24 -30.98 16.69
CA GLU A 939 -35.53 -32.26 17.36
C GLU A 939 -34.27 -32.93 17.90
N LEU A 940 -33.13 -32.71 17.25
CA LEU A 940 -31.84 -33.27 17.66
C LEU A 940 -31.13 -32.44 18.72
N ALA A 941 -31.31 -31.12 18.72
CA ALA A 941 -30.66 -30.20 19.65
C ALA A 941 -31.38 -30.13 21.01
N ASP A 942 -30.81 -30.77 22.02
CA ASP A 942 -31.35 -30.83 23.39
C ASP A 942 -30.26 -30.45 24.44
N PRO A 943 -29.85 -29.17 24.49
CA PRO A 943 -28.71 -28.71 25.30
C PRO A 943 -28.93 -28.76 26.82
N HIS A 944 -30.16 -28.99 27.27
CA HIS A 944 -30.53 -29.09 28.68
C HIS A 944 -30.95 -30.51 29.10
N GLY A 945 -31.14 -31.42 28.15
CA GLY A 945 -31.59 -32.79 28.39
C GLY A 945 -30.50 -33.82 28.11
N SER A 946 -30.92 -35.07 27.90
CA SER A 946 -30.04 -36.22 27.67
C SER A 946 -29.83 -36.53 26.20
N TRP A 947 -30.23 -35.62 25.30
CA TRP A 947 -30.17 -35.81 23.84
C TRP A 947 -30.94 -37.05 23.37
N THR A 948 -32.11 -37.29 23.97
CA THR A 948 -32.87 -38.56 23.83
C THR A 948 -33.19 -38.91 22.37
N ARG A 949 -33.54 -37.92 21.55
CA ARG A 949 -33.81 -38.13 20.12
C ARG A 949 -32.56 -38.56 19.36
N LEU A 950 -31.43 -37.90 19.60
CA LEU A 950 -30.14 -38.30 19.02
C LEU A 950 -29.77 -39.72 19.47
N GLN A 951 -29.92 -40.03 20.75
CA GLN A 951 -29.62 -41.37 21.31
C GLN A 951 -30.42 -42.49 20.64
N SER A 952 -31.65 -42.19 20.20
CA SER A 952 -32.54 -43.16 19.53
C SER A 952 -32.17 -43.45 18.06
N LEU A 953 -31.32 -42.63 17.44
CA LEU A 953 -30.89 -42.84 16.05
C LEU A 953 -29.88 -44.00 15.94
N PRO A 954 -29.89 -44.75 14.82
CA PRO A 954 -28.79 -45.65 14.48
C PRO A 954 -27.43 -44.94 14.52
N GLY A 955 -26.56 -45.35 15.44
CA GLY A 955 -25.25 -44.71 15.65
C GLY A 955 -25.23 -43.48 16.55
N GLY A 956 -26.38 -43.05 17.08
CA GLY A 956 -26.48 -41.87 17.93
C GLY A 956 -25.77 -42.00 19.28
N ARG A 957 -25.71 -43.22 19.84
CA ARG A 957 -24.91 -43.50 21.05
C ARG A 957 -23.40 -43.28 20.82
N ASP A 958 -22.90 -43.65 19.65
CA ASP A 958 -21.50 -43.44 19.27
C ASP A 958 -21.19 -41.93 19.17
N VAL A 959 -22.13 -41.15 18.61
CA VAL A 959 -22.03 -39.69 18.54
C VAL A 959 -21.96 -39.07 19.94
N LEU A 960 -22.87 -39.47 20.84
CA LEU A 960 -22.90 -38.93 22.21
C LEU A 960 -21.65 -39.31 23.02
N ALA A 961 -21.14 -40.53 22.85
CA ALA A 961 -19.88 -40.94 23.47
C ALA A 961 -18.72 -40.07 22.98
N ALA A 962 -18.63 -39.83 21.67
CA ALA A 962 -17.61 -38.96 21.08
C ALA A 962 -17.74 -37.50 21.58
N TRP A 963 -18.97 -36.96 21.69
CA TRP A 963 -19.22 -35.63 22.25
C TRP A 963 -18.76 -35.52 23.70
N GLY A 964 -18.98 -36.55 24.52
CA GLY A 964 -18.48 -36.60 25.90
C GLY A 964 -16.95 -36.50 25.97
N THR A 965 -16.23 -37.26 25.13
CA THR A 965 -14.76 -37.14 25.04
C THR A 965 -14.33 -35.75 24.57
N ARG A 966 -15.02 -35.16 23.59
CA ARG A 966 -14.75 -33.80 23.12
C ARG A 966 -15.00 -32.75 24.20
N ALA A 967 -16.05 -32.89 25.00
CA ALA A 967 -16.36 -31.97 26.09
C ALA A 967 -15.23 -31.94 27.14
N SER A 968 -14.69 -33.10 27.52
CA SER A 968 -13.54 -33.18 28.45
C SER A 968 -12.29 -32.50 27.87
N ALA A 969 -12.00 -32.71 26.58
CA ALA A 969 -10.87 -32.06 25.91
C ALA A 969 -11.07 -30.53 25.80
N LEU A 970 -12.30 -30.09 25.51
CA LEU A 970 -12.66 -28.67 25.43
C LEU A 970 -12.49 -27.96 26.76
N ALA A 971 -12.89 -28.59 27.88
CA ALA A 971 -12.73 -28.04 29.22
C ALA A 971 -11.25 -27.85 29.57
N ALA A 972 -10.43 -28.91 29.41
CA ALA A 972 -8.98 -28.82 29.65
C ALA A 972 -8.31 -27.75 28.78
N TYR A 973 -8.70 -27.64 27.51
CA TYR A 973 -8.20 -26.62 26.62
C TYR A 973 -8.61 -25.20 27.05
N ARG A 974 -9.88 -24.98 27.40
CA ARG A 974 -10.36 -23.69 27.87
C ARG A 974 -9.59 -23.23 29.10
N ASP A 975 -9.41 -24.13 30.07
CA ASP A 975 -8.74 -23.81 31.33
C ASP A 975 -7.27 -23.43 31.07
N ALA A 976 -6.56 -24.19 30.21
CA ALA A 976 -5.19 -23.85 29.81
C ALA A 976 -5.07 -22.57 28.97
N LEU A 977 -6.11 -22.21 28.20
CA LEU A 977 -6.14 -20.98 27.41
C LEU A 977 -6.47 -19.75 28.25
N ALA A 978 -7.30 -19.91 29.30
CA ALA A 978 -7.72 -18.84 30.19
C ALA A 978 -6.51 -18.18 30.91
N ASP A 979 -5.46 -18.96 31.18
CA ASP A 979 -4.19 -18.46 31.72
C ASP A 979 -3.44 -17.52 30.77
N GLN A 980 -3.76 -17.57 29.46
CA GLN A 980 -3.09 -16.78 28.43
C GLN A 980 -3.94 -15.59 27.96
N ARG A 981 -5.26 -15.77 27.86
CA ARG A 981 -6.21 -14.76 27.35
C ARG A 981 -7.66 -15.21 27.54
N ASP A 982 -8.61 -14.32 27.22
CA ASP A 982 -10.03 -14.70 27.10
C ASP A 982 -10.17 -15.90 26.14
N PRO A 983 -10.69 -17.05 26.62
CA PRO A 983 -10.84 -18.24 25.82
C PRO A 983 -12.02 -18.16 24.83
N MET A 984 -13.05 -17.37 25.12
CA MET A 984 -14.30 -17.37 24.35
C MET A 984 -14.17 -17.04 22.85
N PRO A 985 -13.29 -16.11 22.42
CA PRO A 985 -13.13 -15.79 21.01
C PRO A 985 -12.68 -16.97 20.13
N VAL A 986 -11.99 -17.98 20.69
CA VAL A 986 -11.53 -19.14 19.92
C VAL A 986 -12.68 -20.05 19.50
N LEU A 987 -13.82 -19.98 20.20
CA LEU A 987 -14.98 -20.84 19.95
C LEU A 987 -15.46 -20.75 18.50
N ARG A 988 -15.43 -19.55 17.89
CA ARG A 988 -15.76 -19.38 16.46
C ARG A 988 -14.86 -20.23 15.54
N SER A 989 -13.57 -20.33 15.86
CA SER A 989 -12.63 -21.16 15.10
C SER A 989 -12.89 -22.65 15.30
N LEU A 990 -13.28 -23.07 16.51
CA LEU A 990 -13.63 -24.46 16.80
C LEU A 990 -14.91 -24.89 16.08
N LEU A 991 -15.94 -24.02 16.06
CA LEU A 991 -17.18 -24.25 15.31
C LEU A 991 -16.91 -24.38 13.80
N HIS A 992 -16.06 -23.49 13.25
CA HIS A 992 -15.65 -23.54 11.85
C HIS A 992 -14.92 -24.85 11.50
N LEU A 993 -13.95 -25.26 12.33
CA LEU A 993 -13.22 -26.51 12.12
C LEU A 993 -14.14 -27.74 12.21
N HIS A 994 -15.07 -27.75 13.17
CA HIS A 994 -16.04 -28.84 13.30
C HIS A 994 -16.93 -28.94 12.05
N HIS A 995 -17.48 -27.81 11.59
CA HIS A 995 -18.29 -27.78 10.37
C HIS A 995 -17.53 -28.34 9.15
N ASN A 996 -16.28 -27.89 8.97
CA ASN A 996 -15.44 -28.37 7.87
C ASN A 996 -15.17 -29.88 7.94
N ARG A 997 -15.02 -30.45 9.15
CA ARG A 997 -14.80 -31.90 9.33
C ARG A 997 -16.07 -32.71 9.05
N ALA A 998 -17.20 -32.28 9.63
CA ALA A 998 -18.46 -33.01 9.63
C ALA A 998 -19.21 -32.91 8.29
N VAL A 999 -19.19 -31.75 7.63
CA VAL A 999 -19.99 -31.50 6.41
C VAL A 999 -19.10 -31.29 5.19
N GLY A 1000 -18.18 -30.33 5.25
CA GLY A 1000 -17.38 -29.94 4.08
C GLY A 1000 -17.01 -28.46 4.09
N VAL A 1001 -16.16 -28.05 3.14
CA VAL A 1001 -15.73 -26.65 3.00
C VAL A 1001 -16.61 -25.95 1.97
N ASP A 1002 -17.74 -25.41 2.42
CA ASP A 1002 -18.65 -24.57 1.63
C ASP A 1002 -19.23 -23.40 2.47
N PRO A 1003 -18.86 -22.14 2.18
CA PRO A 1003 -19.30 -20.97 2.95
C PRO A 1003 -20.81 -20.73 2.96
N ALA A 1004 -21.55 -21.17 1.94
CA ALA A 1004 -23.00 -21.04 1.92
C ALA A 1004 -23.65 -22.06 2.86
N VAL A 1005 -23.14 -23.31 2.84
CA VAL A 1005 -23.58 -24.38 3.74
C VAL A 1005 -23.20 -24.07 5.18
N GLU A 1006 -22.00 -23.56 5.44
CA GLU A 1006 -21.56 -23.15 6.78
C GLU A 1006 -22.45 -22.07 7.37
N ARG A 1007 -22.75 -21.01 6.60
CA ARG A 1007 -23.69 -19.96 7.03
C ARG A 1007 -25.08 -20.49 7.35
N ALA A 1008 -25.61 -21.38 6.50
CA ALA A 1008 -26.89 -22.03 6.77
C ALA A 1008 -26.86 -22.87 8.06
N THR A 1009 -25.75 -23.57 8.33
CA THR A 1009 -25.54 -24.37 9.56
C THR A 1009 -25.49 -23.48 10.80
N GLY A 1010 -24.77 -22.36 10.73
CA GLY A 1010 -24.75 -21.37 11.82
C GLY A 1010 -26.14 -20.80 12.11
N ARG A 1011 -26.93 -20.48 11.07
CA ARG A 1011 -28.32 -20.03 11.25
C ARG A 1011 -29.20 -21.06 11.95
N LEU A 1012 -29.01 -22.35 11.65
CA LEU A 1012 -29.73 -23.45 12.32
C LEU A 1012 -29.35 -23.56 13.81
N ALA A 1013 -28.04 -23.52 14.12
CA ALA A 1013 -27.56 -23.53 15.50
C ALA A 1013 -28.10 -22.33 16.30
N ARG A 1014 -28.10 -21.13 15.69
CA ARG A 1014 -28.67 -19.92 16.30
C ARG A 1014 -30.19 -20.04 16.52
N ALA A 1015 -30.92 -20.65 15.59
CA ALA A 1015 -32.36 -20.89 15.75
C ALA A 1015 -32.65 -21.85 16.92
N CYS A 1016 -31.82 -22.87 17.11
CA CYS A 1016 -31.91 -23.77 18.27
C CYS A 1016 -31.66 -23.01 19.57
N ALA A 1017 -30.61 -22.18 19.62
CA ALA A 1017 -30.29 -21.38 20.79
C ALA A 1017 -31.44 -20.42 21.18
N LEU A 1018 -32.05 -19.74 20.21
CA LEU A 1018 -33.20 -18.87 20.43
C LEU A 1018 -34.42 -19.62 20.99
N ARG A 1019 -34.70 -20.83 20.49
CA ARG A 1019 -35.84 -21.62 20.98
C ARG A 1019 -35.68 -21.99 22.45
N HIS A 1020 -34.50 -22.48 22.81
CA HIS A 1020 -34.21 -22.96 24.17
C HIS A 1020 -34.09 -21.82 25.19
N THR A 1021 -33.62 -20.64 24.78
CA THR A 1021 -33.63 -19.44 25.64
C THR A 1021 -35.03 -18.84 25.81
N ALA A 1022 -35.86 -18.83 24.77
CA ALA A 1022 -37.24 -18.32 24.85
C ALA A 1022 -38.15 -19.17 25.75
N HIS A 1023 -38.07 -20.51 25.67
CA HIS A 1023 -38.88 -21.41 26.51
C HIS A 1023 -38.64 -21.25 28.01
N ARG A 1024 -37.51 -20.68 28.45
CA ARG A 1024 -37.24 -20.39 29.87
C ARG A 1024 -37.72 -19.04 30.37
N THR A 1025 -38.12 -18.12 29.48
CA THR A 1025 -38.68 -16.83 29.92
C THR A 1025 -40.19 -16.95 30.23
N GLU A 1026 -40.80 -18.05 29.80
CA GLU A 1026 -42.22 -18.38 29.98
C GLU A 1026 -42.48 -19.42 31.10
N THR A 1027 -41.43 -20.01 31.67
CA THR A 1027 -41.44 -20.91 32.86
C THR A 1027 -40.68 -20.28 34.00
#